data_AF-A0A4Q4X6M1-F1
#
_entry.id   AF-A0A4Q4X6M1-F1
#
_cell.length_a   1.000
_cell.length_b   1.000
_cell.length_c   1.000
_cell.angle_alpha   90.00
_cell.angle_beta   90.00
_cell.angle_gamma   90.00
#
_symmetry.space_group_name_H-M   'P 1'
#
loop_
_entity.id
_entity.type
_entity.pdbx_description
1 polymer ?
#
loop_
_entity_poly.entity_id
_entity_poly.type
_entity_poly.pdbx_seq_one_letter_code
_entity_poly.pdbx_strand_id
1 'polypeptide(L)'
;MAVLRLGFEYLASLELTELGRPLLDRLRDEIHYPCNLVVRDGRSIVYVAKSVAPTPFTSSVNVGTRLPAHATVLGRVLLADLSLAELRQLYPEPQLEVFSANTPRTVEELFEMVQRDREHGYVLQEGFFEANISTIAAPVLDRAGKVVAALGTTIPSPRIEPAQLDLMIDKRQGRQPVPGMTMPMIDLTGKTAVVTGGSSGIGLATVELLLESGAAVALCGRNAERLGLAEQGLRNRFPNAPLFAATCDVLDAAQMAAFADAVEQTLGPVDMLVNNAGQGRVSTFADTDDAAWTQELHLKFFSVIHPTRAFLPQLERSAHGAIVCVNSLLAQQPEPHMVATSAARAGVLNLVRSMATEFAPKGVRVNGILIGLVESGQWRRRFEARPEEDRHLDWAAWTRRLAAQKHIPLGRLGLPEEAARAILFLASPLSSQQQEQQLVTVGHAIAAFLEACEVKAAFGVISIHNMPILDAMGERGKIRFIMARGEAGGANMADAYARTTGGLGVCLTSTGTAAGNAAGAMVEALTAGTPLLHITGQIETPYLDQSLAYIHEAPDQLTMLKAVSKAAFRVRSADTAISTMKLAVQTALTAPAGPVSVEIPIDIQAALIPMPDDLRPLLVPQHVPSAHALDELAERLSHARRPMLWLGGGARHASKQVKRLMDLGFGVVTSTQGRGIVPEDDPRSLGAFNLHKPVEAFYQTCDAMVVVGSRLRGNETLKYELKLPRPLYRIDADASAEGRCYASDYFVCGDSALALDGLADRLEKKMYIDATFAADLREAHEAAVSGLIDGLGPYAKLVEALQAAVGREFNWVRDVTVSNSTWGNRQLRIFDSRAGVHALGGGIGQGLAMGIGAAIGAAATESGKTTFCLAGDGGFILNLGELATAVQERANLVIVLMNDKGYGVIKNIQDAQYGGRRHYVDLHTPDYAALAQSLQLRHRRVSDLADVGSALKEATSGEGPFLMEIDMLSIGSFKTIFAGPPVNQQAKDGRGERAAACAADGTTVVA
;
A
#
# COMPACT_ATOMS: atom_id res chain seq x y z
N MET A 1 26.63 4.75 16.55
CA MET A 1 25.74 4.59 17.72
C MET A 1 24.90 3.32 17.52
N ALA A 2 25.49 2.11 17.58
CA ALA A 2 24.89 0.94 16.91
C ALA A 2 24.45 -0.25 17.79
N VAL A 3 24.94 -0.44 19.02
CA VAL A 3 24.81 -1.78 19.66
C VAL A 3 23.52 -1.96 20.50
N LEU A 4 22.76 -0.90 20.80
CA LEU A 4 21.44 -1.01 21.45
C LEU A 4 20.28 -0.51 20.58
N ARG A 5 20.59 0.18 19.48
CA ARG A 5 19.57 0.73 18.58
C ARG A 5 18.94 -0.37 17.74
N LEU A 6 19.73 -1.23 17.09
CA LEU A 6 19.25 -2.20 16.10
C LEU A 6 18.33 -3.32 16.62
N GLY A 7 18.57 -3.87 17.82
CA GLY A 7 17.69 -4.90 18.39
C GLY A 7 16.38 -4.34 18.95
N PHE A 8 16.43 -3.12 19.49
CA PHE A 8 15.24 -2.37 19.89
C PHE A 8 14.50 -1.82 18.68
N GLU A 9 15.21 -1.38 17.64
CA GLU A 9 14.68 -0.97 16.33
C GLU A 9 14.05 -2.15 15.62
N TYR A 10 14.56 -3.39 15.72
CA TYR A 10 13.88 -4.56 15.18
C TYR A 10 12.52 -4.80 15.85
N LEU A 11 12.48 -4.83 17.20
CA LEU A 11 11.20 -4.99 17.93
C LEU A 11 10.29 -3.75 17.86
N ALA A 12 10.84 -2.56 17.69
CA ALA A 12 10.11 -1.31 17.48
C ALA A 12 9.73 -1.06 16.01
N SER A 13 10.34 -1.80 15.06
CA SER A 13 10.00 -1.82 13.63
C SER A 13 8.87 -2.78 13.32
N LEU A 14 8.54 -3.69 14.26
CA LEU A 14 7.31 -4.46 14.18
C LEU A 14 6.14 -3.52 14.48
N GLU A 15 5.24 -3.40 13.51
CA GLU A 15 4.07 -2.54 13.62
C GLU A 15 3.18 -3.01 14.80
N LEU A 16 2.48 -2.08 15.45
CA LEU A 16 1.50 -2.40 16.51
C LEU A 16 0.48 -3.48 16.06
N THR A 17 0.22 -3.53 14.76
CA THR A 17 -0.66 -4.50 14.10
C THR A 17 -0.05 -5.90 14.01
N GLU A 18 1.27 -6.02 13.82
CA GLU A 18 1.99 -7.30 13.76
C GLU A 18 2.12 -7.93 15.15
N LEU A 19 2.36 -7.12 16.17
CA LEU A 19 2.34 -7.55 17.58
C LEU A 19 0.92 -7.85 18.08
N GLY A 20 -0.06 -7.05 17.66
CA GLY A 20 -1.45 -7.15 18.13
C GLY A 20 -2.24 -8.29 17.50
N ARG A 21 -1.94 -8.69 16.27
CA ARG A 21 -2.75 -9.66 15.51
C ARG A 21 -2.89 -11.04 16.18
N PRO A 22 -1.81 -11.68 16.67
CA PRO A 22 -1.92 -12.98 17.36
C PRO A 22 -2.78 -12.92 18.65
N LEU A 23 -2.75 -11.78 19.35
CA LEU A 23 -3.57 -11.56 20.55
C LEU A 23 -5.05 -11.36 20.20
N LEU A 24 -5.32 -10.61 19.13
CA LEU A 24 -6.68 -10.44 18.61
C LEU A 24 -7.29 -11.76 18.14
N ASP A 25 -6.50 -12.58 17.43
CA ASP A 25 -6.93 -13.88 16.93
C ASP A 25 -7.21 -14.86 18.09
N ARG A 26 -6.33 -14.92 19.11
CA ARG A 26 -6.56 -15.73 20.31
C ARG A 26 -7.80 -15.28 21.07
N LEU A 27 -7.95 -13.98 21.31
CA LEU A 27 -9.10 -13.45 22.03
C LEU A 27 -10.41 -13.73 21.27
N ARG A 28 -10.41 -13.53 19.94
CA ARG A 28 -11.53 -13.94 19.06
C ARG A 28 -11.86 -15.41 19.23
N ASP A 29 -10.86 -16.28 19.22
CA ASP A 29 -11.07 -17.73 19.35
C ASP A 29 -11.64 -18.12 20.73
N GLU A 30 -11.29 -17.37 21.78
CA GLU A 30 -11.77 -17.63 23.13
C GLU A 30 -13.17 -17.08 23.44
N ILE A 31 -13.58 -15.99 22.78
CA ILE A 31 -14.88 -15.33 23.03
C ILE A 31 -15.87 -15.48 21.87
N HIS A 32 -15.43 -16.00 20.73
CA HIS A 32 -16.20 -16.26 19.50
C HIS A 32 -16.86 -15.03 18.85
N TYR A 33 -16.35 -13.82 19.11
CA TYR A 33 -16.83 -12.58 18.51
C TYR A 33 -15.68 -11.78 17.85
N PRO A 34 -15.99 -10.90 16.87
CA PRO A 34 -14.99 -10.06 16.24
C PRO A 34 -14.27 -9.15 17.24
N CYS A 35 -12.94 -9.11 17.12
CA CYS A 35 -12.06 -8.29 17.95
C CYS A 35 -11.36 -7.22 17.09
N ASN A 36 -11.30 -6.00 17.59
CA ASN A 36 -10.74 -4.84 16.90
C ASN A 36 -9.70 -4.15 17.78
N LEU A 37 -8.63 -3.66 17.17
CA LEU A 37 -7.66 -2.77 17.81
C LEU A 37 -7.75 -1.40 17.14
N VAL A 38 -7.88 -0.35 17.95
CA VAL A 38 -7.96 1.02 17.47
C VAL A 38 -6.95 1.93 18.19
N VAL A 39 -6.52 2.99 17.51
CA VAL A 39 -5.68 4.06 18.07
C VAL A 39 -6.36 5.41 17.92
N ARG A 40 -5.92 6.41 18.68
CA ARG A 40 -6.45 7.78 18.57
C ARG A 40 -5.61 8.61 17.58
N ASP A 41 -6.28 9.23 16.62
CA ASP A 41 -5.72 10.28 15.77
C ASP A 41 -6.54 11.56 15.96
N GLY A 42 -6.04 12.45 16.82
CA GLY A 42 -6.74 13.67 17.23
C GLY A 42 -8.12 13.37 17.85
N ARG A 43 -9.19 13.81 17.15
CA ARG A 43 -10.60 13.60 17.52
C ARG A 43 -11.21 12.32 16.94
N SER A 44 -10.44 11.53 16.21
CA SER A 44 -10.89 10.29 15.61
C SER A 44 -10.26 9.08 16.29
N ILE A 45 -11.01 7.98 16.35
CA ILE A 45 -10.41 6.65 16.48
C ILE A 45 -10.12 6.10 15.09
N VAL A 46 -9.03 5.36 14.94
CA VAL A 46 -8.64 4.69 13.70
C VAL A 46 -8.53 3.20 13.97
N TYR A 47 -9.26 2.39 13.21
CA TYR A 47 -9.12 0.94 13.28
C TYR A 47 -7.81 0.53 12.66
N VAL A 48 -6.91 -0.09 13.43
CA VAL A 48 -5.57 -0.48 12.96
C VAL A 48 -5.43 -1.98 12.76
N ALA A 49 -6.21 -2.79 13.47
CA ALA A 49 -6.27 -4.23 13.23
C ALA A 49 -7.66 -4.80 13.57
N LYS A 50 -8.04 -5.87 12.88
CA LYS A 50 -9.31 -6.58 13.07
C LYS A 50 -9.09 -8.09 12.95
N SER A 51 -9.72 -8.84 13.83
CA SER A 51 -9.83 -10.30 13.77
C SER A 51 -11.30 -10.69 13.66
N VAL A 52 -11.64 -11.43 12.61
CA VAL A 52 -13.03 -11.77 12.25
C VAL A 52 -13.36 -13.15 12.80
N ALA A 53 -14.43 -13.26 13.58
CA ALA A 53 -14.97 -14.54 14.05
C ALA A 53 -15.69 -15.29 12.93
N PRO A 54 -15.66 -16.64 12.90
CA PRO A 54 -16.40 -17.46 11.94
C PRO A 54 -17.89 -17.51 12.32
N THR A 55 -18.54 -16.35 12.33
CA THR A 55 -19.97 -16.19 12.58
C THR A 55 -20.66 -15.58 11.35
N PRO A 56 -21.96 -15.82 11.13
CA PRO A 56 -22.70 -15.22 10.01
C PRO A 56 -22.87 -13.69 10.14
N PHE A 57 -22.32 -13.07 11.19
CA PHE A 57 -22.36 -11.64 11.42
C PHE A 57 -21.17 -10.94 10.75
N THR A 58 -21.44 -10.10 9.76
CA THR A 58 -20.43 -9.28 9.09
C THR A 58 -20.45 -7.85 9.64
N SER A 59 -19.42 -7.47 10.39
CA SER A 59 -19.22 -6.06 10.80
C SER A 59 -18.74 -5.22 9.61
N SER A 60 -19.45 -4.12 9.33
CA SER A 60 -19.21 -3.15 8.25
C SER A 60 -17.96 -2.27 8.41
N VAL A 61 -17.27 -2.36 9.55
CA VAL A 61 -16.11 -1.53 9.89
C VAL A 61 -14.81 -2.19 9.45
N ASN A 62 -13.97 -1.48 8.67
CA ASN A 62 -12.72 -1.99 8.12
C ASN A 62 -11.49 -1.40 8.82
N VAL A 63 -10.33 -2.04 8.66
CA VAL A 63 -9.05 -1.42 9.05
C VAL A 63 -8.87 -0.14 8.23
N GLY A 64 -8.49 0.95 8.88
CA GLY A 64 -8.43 2.30 8.33
C GLY A 64 -9.70 3.14 8.54
N THR A 65 -10.83 2.54 8.95
CA THR A 65 -12.05 3.30 9.26
C THR A 65 -11.79 4.29 10.40
N ARG A 66 -12.31 5.51 10.24
CA ARG A 66 -12.23 6.58 11.25
C ARG A 66 -13.61 6.90 11.80
N LEU A 67 -13.73 6.98 13.12
CA LEU A 67 -14.96 7.37 13.80
C LEU A 67 -14.68 8.45 14.86
N PRO A 68 -15.62 9.35 15.16
CA PRO A 68 -15.46 10.37 16.19
C PRO A 68 -15.20 9.74 17.58
N ALA A 69 -14.12 10.17 18.24
CA ALA A 69 -13.68 9.59 19.50
C ALA A 69 -14.64 9.93 20.66
N HIS A 70 -15.22 11.13 20.70
CA HIS A 70 -16.20 11.51 21.74
C HIS A 70 -17.53 10.74 21.61
N ALA A 71 -17.79 10.17 20.43
CA ALA A 71 -19.04 9.50 20.12
C ALA A 71 -18.87 7.98 19.93
N THR A 72 -17.80 7.36 20.43
CA THR A 72 -17.62 5.90 20.36
C THR A 72 -17.12 5.32 21.67
N VAL A 73 -17.55 4.10 21.99
CA VAL A 73 -17.10 3.34 23.19
C VAL A 73 -15.58 3.20 23.21
N LEU A 74 -14.99 2.86 22.05
CA LEU A 74 -13.55 2.73 21.87
C LEU A 74 -12.83 4.09 21.99
N GLY A 75 -13.48 5.17 21.56
CA GLY A 75 -12.96 6.52 21.72
C GLY A 75 -12.97 6.99 23.16
N ARG A 76 -14.01 6.68 23.95
CA ARG A 76 -14.03 6.99 25.39
C ARG A 76 -12.86 6.36 26.14
N VAL A 77 -12.51 5.10 25.82
CA VAL A 77 -11.31 4.45 26.36
C VAL A 77 -10.04 5.24 26.01
N LEU A 78 -9.89 5.64 24.74
CA LEU A 78 -8.72 6.37 24.27
C LEU A 78 -8.63 7.81 24.81
N LEU A 79 -9.71 8.34 25.37
CA LEU A 79 -9.77 9.67 25.98
C LEU A 79 -9.60 9.61 27.52
N ALA A 80 -9.55 8.41 28.12
CA ALA A 80 -9.52 8.19 29.57
C ALA A 80 -8.37 8.85 30.32
N ASP A 81 -7.25 9.08 29.63
CA ASP A 81 -6.06 9.68 30.23
C ASP A 81 -5.93 11.17 30.02
N LEU A 82 -6.88 11.80 29.31
CA LEU A 82 -6.86 13.24 29.09
C LEU A 82 -7.47 13.98 30.28
N SER A 83 -6.77 14.99 30.76
CA SER A 83 -7.32 15.97 31.69
C SER A 83 -8.43 16.79 31.02
N LEU A 84 -9.30 17.41 31.83
CA LEU A 84 -10.33 18.32 31.30
C LEU A 84 -9.73 19.46 30.47
N ALA A 85 -8.55 19.95 30.83
CA ALA A 85 -7.83 20.97 30.07
C ALA A 85 -7.40 20.45 28.68
N GLU A 86 -6.86 19.23 28.61
CA GLU A 86 -6.48 18.60 27.34
C GLU A 86 -7.70 18.25 26.48
N LEU A 87 -8.82 17.85 27.08
CA LEU A 87 -10.07 17.65 26.36
C LEU A 87 -10.64 18.96 25.81
N ARG A 88 -10.56 20.07 26.55
CA ARG A 88 -10.97 21.40 26.05
C ARG A 88 -10.05 21.90 24.94
N GLN A 89 -8.76 21.57 25.00
CA GLN A 89 -7.84 21.86 23.91
C GLN A 89 -8.15 20.98 22.67
N LEU A 90 -8.54 19.73 22.90
CA LEU A 90 -8.93 18.82 21.84
C LEU A 90 -10.27 19.23 21.22
N TYR A 91 -11.22 19.73 22.02
CA TYR A 91 -12.57 20.18 21.64
C TYR A 91 -12.83 21.63 22.13
N PRO A 92 -12.24 22.66 21.49
CA PRO A 92 -12.48 24.08 21.80
C PRO A 92 -13.92 24.57 21.64
N GLU A 93 -14.77 23.82 20.93
CA GLU A 93 -16.13 24.23 20.64
C GLU A 93 -17.03 24.15 21.89
N PRO A 94 -17.98 25.09 22.06
CA PRO A 94 -18.88 25.10 23.20
C PRO A 94 -19.90 23.95 23.21
N GLN A 95 -20.10 23.28 22.07
CA GLN A 95 -20.93 22.08 21.94
C GLN A 95 -20.24 21.05 21.05
N LEU A 96 -20.34 19.78 21.45
CA LEU A 96 -19.87 18.63 20.68
C LEU A 96 -20.95 18.21 19.66
N GLU A 97 -20.50 17.66 18.53
CA GLU A 97 -21.39 17.09 17.53
C GLU A 97 -22.11 15.85 18.09
N VAL A 98 -23.45 15.84 17.99
CA VAL A 98 -24.33 14.82 18.56
C VAL A 98 -24.79 13.86 17.47
N PHE A 99 -24.48 12.57 17.61
CA PHE A 99 -24.82 11.53 16.62
C PHE A 99 -25.94 10.61 17.08
N SER A 100 -26.21 10.57 18.39
CA SER A 100 -27.27 9.78 19.01
C SER A 100 -27.74 10.45 20.30
N ALA A 101 -28.85 9.96 20.88
CA ALA A 101 -29.32 10.43 22.19
C ALA A 101 -28.29 10.24 23.32
N ASN A 102 -27.31 9.36 23.13
CA ASN A 102 -26.29 9.01 24.12
C ASN A 102 -24.92 9.67 23.84
N THR A 103 -24.81 10.51 22.80
CA THR A 103 -23.59 11.26 22.51
C THR A 103 -23.50 12.47 23.46
N PRO A 104 -22.37 12.71 24.15
CA PRO A 104 -22.21 13.87 25.02
C PRO A 104 -22.31 15.17 24.21
N ARG A 105 -22.98 16.18 24.77
CA ARG A 105 -23.22 17.48 24.13
C ARG A 105 -22.15 18.51 24.48
N THR A 106 -21.42 18.30 25.56
CA THR A 106 -20.36 19.20 26.05
C THR A 106 -19.10 18.41 26.41
N VAL A 107 -17.97 19.12 26.49
CA VAL A 107 -16.69 18.55 26.92
C VAL A 107 -16.75 18.10 28.38
N GLU A 108 -17.51 18.81 29.21
CA GLU A 108 -17.78 18.47 30.60
C GLU A 108 -18.56 17.15 30.72
N GLU A 109 -19.62 16.97 29.93
CA GLU A 109 -20.38 15.71 29.87
C GLU A 109 -19.49 14.55 29.38
N LEU A 110 -18.66 14.78 28.36
CA LEU A 110 -17.70 13.79 27.87
C LEU A 110 -16.68 13.42 28.95
N PHE A 111 -16.13 14.40 29.66
CA PHE A 111 -15.16 14.16 30.74
C PHE A 111 -15.77 13.35 31.88
N GLU A 112 -16.99 13.68 32.33
CA GLU A 112 -17.68 12.90 33.36
C GLU A 112 -18.00 11.46 32.92
N MET A 113 -18.37 11.25 31.65
CA MET A 113 -18.57 9.91 31.09
C MET A 113 -17.27 9.11 31.08
N VAL A 114 -16.18 9.72 30.61
CA VAL A 114 -14.87 9.10 30.49
C VAL A 114 -14.27 8.77 31.87
N GLN A 115 -14.48 9.61 32.89
CA GLN A 115 -13.99 9.33 34.24
C GLN A 115 -14.76 8.19 34.92
N ARG A 116 -16.08 8.11 34.74
CA ARG A 116 -16.87 6.96 35.20
C ARG A 116 -16.42 5.66 34.54
N ASP A 117 -16.13 5.71 33.25
CA ASP A 117 -15.62 4.58 32.48
C ASP A 117 -14.22 4.14 32.95
N ARG A 118 -13.38 5.10 33.33
CA ARG A 118 -12.02 4.85 33.88
C ARG A 118 -12.05 4.10 35.21
N GLU A 119 -12.98 4.44 36.11
CA GLU A 119 -13.12 3.77 37.41
C GLU A 119 -13.49 2.28 37.27
N HIS A 120 -14.23 1.92 36.21
CA HIS A 120 -14.63 0.54 35.94
C HIS A 120 -13.55 -0.29 35.22
N GLY A 121 -12.53 0.34 34.61
CA GLY A 121 -11.42 -0.32 33.91
C GLY A 121 -11.78 -0.96 32.55
N TYR A 122 -13.04 -0.84 32.12
CA TYR A 122 -13.52 -1.18 30.80
C TYR A 122 -14.79 -0.36 30.51
N VAL A 123 -15.13 -0.25 29.23
CA VAL A 123 -16.34 0.46 28.78
C VAL A 123 -17.27 -0.54 28.14
N LEU A 124 -18.50 -0.60 28.64
CA LEU A 124 -19.58 -1.39 28.07
C LEU A 124 -20.64 -0.44 27.52
N GLN A 125 -21.13 -0.72 26.31
CA GLN A 125 -22.35 -0.07 25.86
C GLN A 125 -23.19 -0.96 24.95
N GLU A 126 -24.48 -1.00 25.25
CA GLU A 126 -25.51 -1.73 24.53
C GLU A 126 -26.24 -0.78 23.57
N GLY A 127 -26.34 -1.15 22.28
CA GLY A 127 -27.22 -0.49 21.31
C GLY A 127 -26.90 0.98 20.96
N PHE A 128 -25.61 1.37 20.88
CA PHE A 128 -25.23 2.79 20.72
C PHE A 128 -25.38 3.34 19.30
N PHE A 129 -24.79 2.69 18.29
CA PHE A 129 -24.81 3.15 16.89
C PHE A 129 -25.76 2.32 16.02
N GLU A 130 -25.91 1.03 16.34
CA GLU A 130 -26.88 0.13 15.75
C GLU A 130 -27.65 -0.54 16.90
N ALA A 131 -29.00 -0.57 16.81
CA ALA A 131 -29.85 -1.09 17.87
C ALA A 131 -29.65 -2.58 18.18
N ASN A 132 -28.97 -3.32 17.29
CA ASN A 132 -28.81 -4.77 17.35
C ASN A 132 -27.40 -5.22 17.81
N ILE A 133 -26.51 -4.30 18.19
CA ILE A 133 -25.14 -4.64 18.59
C ILE A 133 -24.74 -4.00 19.92
N SER A 134 -23.91 -4.70 20.68
CA SER A 134 -23.26 -4.22 21.90
C SER A 134 -21.74 -4.26 21.73
N THR A 135 -21.02 -3.33 22.38
CA THR A 135 -19.55 -3.27 22.31
C THR A 135 -18.96 -3.21 23.71
N ILE A 136 -17.92 -4.01 23.92
CA ILE A 136 -17.07 -3.93 25.12
C ILE A 136 -15.69 -3.42 24.70
N ALA A 137 -15.19 -2.33 25.29
CA ALA A 137 -13.89 -1.69 25.01
C ALA A 137 -12.99 -1.63 26.27
N ALA A 138 -11.66 -1.76 26.14
CA ALA A 138 -10.70 -1.71 27.25
C ALA A 138 -9.38 -1.12 26.76
N PRO A 139 -8.65 -0.46 27.66
CA PRO A 139 -7.40 0.19 27.31
C PRO A 139 -6.28 -0.83 27.08
N VAL A 140 -5.45 -0.55 26.08
CA VAL A 140 -4.10 -1.10 25.97
C VAL A 140 -3.17 -0.07 26.56
N LEU A 141 -2.52 -0.44 27.67
CA LEU A 141 -1.64 0.43 28.43
C LEU A 141 -0.18 0.23 27.99
N ASP A 142 0.56 1.33 27.90
CA ASP A 142 2.01 1.27 27.83
C ASP A 142 2.63 0.98 29.21
N ARG A 143 3.97 0.88 29.25
CA ARG A 143 4.70 0.60 30.50
C ARG A 143 4.60 1.70 31.55
N ALA A 144 4.19 2.92 31.17
CA ALA A 144 3.93 4.03 32.07
C ALA A 144 2.47 4.07 32.57
N GLY A 145 1.64 3.12 32.14
CA GLY A 145 0.22 3.05 32.49
C GLY A 145 -0.65 3.98 31.66
N LYS A 146 -0.16 4.49 30.52
CA LYS A 146 -0.91 5.36 29.61
C LYS A 146 -1.61 4.56 28.53
N VAL A 147 -2.85 4.89 28.22
CA VAL A 147 -3.65 4.33 27.12
C VAL A 147 -3.02 4.71 25.80
N VAL A 148 -2.52 3.71 25.07
CA VAL A 148 -1.90 3.87 23.74
C VAL A 148 -2.76 3.30 22.62
N ALA A 149 -3.66 2.37 22.94
CA ALA A 149 -4.66 1.83 22.02
C ALA A 149 -5.90 1.39 22.80
N ALA A 150 -6.97 1.06 22.10
CA ALA A 150 -8.16 0.44 22.69
C ALA A 150 -8.50 -0.84 21.94
N LEU A 151 -8.75 -1.89 22.72
CA LEU A 151 -9.18 -3.19 22.24
C LEU A 151 -10.71 -3.26 22.37
N GLY A 152 -11.41 -3.65 21.32
CA GLY A 152 -12.88 -3.72 21.29
C GLY A 152 -13.43 -5.03 20.76
N THR A 153 -14.48 -5.54 21.37
CA THR A 153 -15.26 -6.68 20.85
C THR A 153 -16.68 -6.24 20.52
N THR A 154 -17.17 -6.64 19.35
CA THR A 154 -18.53 -6.36 18.89
C THR A 154 -19.41 -7.61 19.01
N ILE A 155 -20.54 -7.48 19.69
CA ILE A 155 -21.47 -8.58 19.99
C ILE A 155 -22.79 -8.28 19.28
N PRO A 156 -23.32 -9.19 18.45
CA PRO A 156 -24.57 -9.00 17.69
C PRO A 156 -25.79 -9.28 18.57
N SER A 157 -25.85 -8.61 19.72
CA SER A 157 -27.00 -8.65 20.63
C SER A 157 -27.26 -7.26 21.20
N PRO A 158 -28.53 -6.84 21.33
CA PRO A 158 -28.90 -5.59 21.99
C PRO A 158 -28.69 -5.63 23.51
N ARG A 159 -28.48 -6.81 24.10
CA ARG A 159 -28.13 -6.97 25.52
C ARG A 159 -27.11 -8.09 25.73
N ILE A 160 -26.21 -7.92 26.67
CA ILE A 160 -25.25 -8.95 27.08
C ILE A 160 -25.75 -9.61 28.36
N GLU A 161 -25.86 -10.94 28.38
CA GLU A 161 -26.24 -11.64 29.61
C GLU A 161 -25.14 -11.49 30.69
N PRO A 162 -25.49 -11.27 31.97
CA PRO A 162 -24.51 -11.00 33.03
C PRO A 162 -23.41 -12.07 33.15
N ALA A 163 -23.76 -13.35 33.01
CA ALA A 163 -22.79 -14.44 33.05
C ALA A 163 -21.82 -14.46 31.86
N GLN A 164 -22.25 -14.00 30.67
CA GLN A 164 -21.39 -13.86 29.50
C GLN A 164 -20.48 -12.64 29.65
N LEU A 165 -20.99 -11.55 30.23
CA LEU A 165 -20.24 -10.33 30.49
C LEU A 165 -19.05 -10.59 31.44
N ASP A 166 -19.27 -11.29 32.55
CA ASP A 166 -18.21 -11.62 33.52
C ASP A 166 -17.09 -12.45 32.89
N LEU A 167 -17.45 -13.47 32.10
CA LEU A 167 -16.50 -14.34 31.42
C LEU A 167 -15.67 -13.60 30.36
N MET A 168 -16.28 -12.63 29.67
CA MET A 168 -15.61 -11.78 28.68
C MET A 168 -14.68 -10.74 29.32
N ILE A 169 -15.05 -10.19 30.48
CA ILE A 169 -14.22 -9.24 31.22
C ILE A 169 -12.97 -9.92 31.76
N ASP A 170 -13.09 -11.12 32.35
CA ASP A 170 -11.97 -11.83 32.96
C ASP A 170 -10.90 -12.27 31.95
N LYS A 171 -11.33 -12.84 30.80
CA LYS A 171 -10.41 -13.25 29.71
C LYS A 171 -9.67 -12.07 29.11
N ARG A 172 -10.32 -10.90 29.07
CA ARG A 172 -9.80 -9.70 28.46
C ARG A 172 -8.89 -8.88 29.37
N GLN A 173 -9.13 -8.88 30.68
CA GLN A 173 -8.26 -8.22 31.67
C GLN A 173 -7.00 -9.03 32.00
N GLY A 174 -6.85 -10.26 31.48
CA GLY A 174 -5.64 -11.07 31.65
C GLY A 174 -5.40 -11.53 33.09
N ARG A 175 -6.46 -11.76 33.88
CA ARG A 175 -6.36 -12.09 35.32
C ARG A 175 -5.90 -13.52 35.64
N GLN A 176 -5.75 -14.39 34.65
CA GLN A 176 -4.95 -15.61 34.84
C GLN A 176 -3.49 -15.34 34.42
N PRO A 177 -2.50 -15.65 35.28
CA PRO A 177 -1.11 -15.60 34.85
C PRO A 177 -0.97 -16.52 33.65
N VAL A 178 -0.20 -16.09 32.66
CA VAL A 178 0.13 -16.89 31.47
C VAL A 178 1.30 -17.81 31.83
N PRO A 179 1.09 -19.10 32.15
CA PRO A 179 2.17 -20.07 32.08
C PRO A 179 2.51 -20.27 30.59
N GLY A 180 3.73 -19.93 30.19
CA GLY A 180 4.23 -20.25 28.84
C GLY A 180 4.32 -19.09 27.84
N MET A 181 4.68 -17.87 28.27
CA MET A 181 5.41 -16.94 27.39
C MET A 181 6.91 -17.18 27.56
N THR A 182 7.42 -18.29 27.02
CA THR A 182 8.82 -18.39 26.65
C THR A 182 8.97 -17.77 25.26
N MET A 183 9.89 -16.81 25.11
CA MET A 183 10.48 -16.52 23.80
C MET A 183 10.92 -17.85 23.17
N PRO A 184 10.95 -18.01 21.83
CA PRO A 184 11.60 -19.19 21.25
C PRO A 184 12.99 -19.30 21.90
N MET A 185 13.21 -20.35 22.69
CA MET A 185 14.47 -20.54 23.40
C MET A 185 15.57 -20.62 22.34
N ILE A 186 16.61 -19.82 22.51
CA ILE A 186 17.79 -19.86 21.67
C ILE A 186 18.43 -21.23 21.89
N ASP A 187 18.48 -22.06 20.86
CA ASP A 187 19.13 -23.37 20.95
C ASP A 187 20.64 -23.22 20.70
N LEU A 188 21.43 -23.45 21.75
CA LEU A 188 22.89 -23.44 21.74
C LEU A 188 23.47 -24.85 21.97
N THR A 189 22.67 -25.89 21.74
CA THR A 189 23.12 -27.28 21.86
C THR A 189 24.37 -27.52 21.01
N GLY A 190 25.41 -28.07 21.65
CA GLY A 190 26.69 -28.34 21.00
C GLY A 190 27.59 -27.12 20.81
N LYS A 191 27.27 -25.97 21.43
CA LYS A 191 28.14 -24.79 21.49
C LYS A 191 28.78 -24.64 22.86
N THR A 192 30.01 -24.13 22.90
CA THR A 192 30.76 -23.91 24.13
C THR A 192 30.95 -22.41 24.40
N ALA A 193 30.56 -21.98 25.60
CA ALA A 193 30.67 -20.59 26.06
C ALA A 193 31.57 -20.45 27.28
N VAL A 194 32.32 -19.35 27.35
CA VAL A 194 33.17 -18.99 28.48
C VAL A 194 32.67 -17.69 29.09
N VAL A 195 32.47 -17.65 30.41
CA VAL A 195 32.07 -16.43 31.13
C VAL A 195 33.10 -16.08 32.20
N THR A 196 33.83 -14.97 31.99
CA THR A 196 34.76 -14.47 33.01
C THR A 196 34.00 -13.72 34.11
N GLY A 197 34.35 -13.96 35.38
CA GLY A 197 33.60 -13.40 36.51
C GLY A 197 32.18 -14.00 36.64
N GLY A 198 32.01 -15.27 36.26
CA GLY A 198 30.72 -15.97 36.24
C GLY A 198 30.15 -16.38 37.61
N SER A 199 30.83 -16.07 38.72
CA SER A 199 30.42 -16.53 40.06
C SER A 199 29.37 -15.67 40.76
N SER A 200 28.93 -14.55 40.18
CA SER A 200 27.89 -13.67 40.79
C SER A 200 27.33 -12.64 39.80
N GLY A 201 26.15 -12.08 40.11
CA GLY A 201 25.56 -10.95 39.38
C GLY A 201 25.30 -11.26 37.90
N ILE A 202 25.60 -10.30 37.01
CA ILE A 202 25.41 -10.44 35.56
C ILE A 202 26.11 -11.69 35.01
N GLY A 203 27.33 -11.99 35.49
CA GLY A 203 28.10 -13.15 35.05
C GLY A 203 27.39 -14.47 35.38
N LEU A 204 26.87 -14.62 36.60
CA LEU A 204 26.15 -15.84 37.00
C LEU A 204 24.83 -15.98 36.25
N ALA A 205 24.05 -14.90 36.12
CA ALA A 205 22.82 -14.91 35.33
C ALA A 205 23.07 -15.25 33.85
N THR A 206 24.22 -14.83 33.30
CA THR A 206 24.63 -15.19 31.94
C THR A 206 24.96 -16.68 31.84
N VAL A 207 25.67 -17.24 32.82
CA VAL A 207 25.94 -18.69 32.88
C VAL A 207 24.64 -19.48 32.95
N GLU A 208 23.69 -19.09 33.81
CA GLU A 208 22.38 -19.75 33.91
C GLU A 208 21.62 -19.75 32.58
N LEU A 209 21.52 -18.59 31.91
CA LEU A 209 20.81 -18.50 30.62
C LEU A 209 21.49 -19.30 29.50
N LEU A 210 22.82 -19.35 29.48
CA LEU A 210 23.56 -20.16 28.50
C LEU A 210 23.32 -21.66 28.73
N LEU A 211 23.30 -22.11 29.98
CA LEU A 211 22.97 -23.48 30.36
C LEU A 211 21.50 -23.83 30.04
N GLU A 212 20.56 -22.94 30.33
CA GLU A 212 19.14 -23.09 29.95
C GLU A 212 18.95 -23.19 28.43
N SER A 213 19.83 -22.54 27.66
CA SER A 213 19.86 -22.56 26.20
C SER A 213 20.59 -23.79 25.62
N GLY A 214 21.10 -24.70 26.47
CA GLY A 214 21.75 -25.95 26.02
C GLY A 214 23.26 -25.86 25.73
N ALA A 215 23.92 -24.73 26.01
CA ALA A 215 25.36 -24.58 25.80
C ALA A 215 26.18 -25.36 26.85
N ALA A 216 27.38 -25.81 26.47
CA ALA A 216 28.44 -26.16 27.41
C ALA A 216 29.05 -24.87 27.95
N VAL A 217 29.18 -24.71 29.27
CA VAL A 217 29.61 -23.44 29.87
C VAL A 217 30.81 -23.63 30.77
N ALA A 218 31.86 -22.85 30.52
CA ALA A 218 32.98 -22.65 31.43
C ALA A 218 32.87 -21.30 32.14
N LEU A 219 33.15 -21.28 33.44
CA LEU A 219 33.20 -20.05 34.23
C LEU A 219 34.47 -19.97 35.09
N CYS A 220 34.96 -18.75 35.29
CA CYS A 220 36.07 -18.52 36.20
C CYS A 220 35.86 -17.31 37.12
N GLY A 221 36.53 -17.36 38.26
CA GLY A 221 36.56 -16.28 39.24
C GLY A 221 37.75 -16.45 40.20
N ARG A 222 38.15 -15.35 40.86
CA ARG A 222 39.34 -15.34 41.74
C ARG A 222 39.08 -15.82 43.16
N ASN A 223 37.81 -15.81 43.58
CA ASN A 223 37.42 -16.22 44.93
C ASN A 223 36.89 -17.66 44.86
N ALA A 224 37.71 -18.60 45.32
CA ALA A 224 37.42 -20.04 45.25
C ALA A 224 36.14 -20.43 46.01
N GLU A 225 35.86 -19.81 47.16
CA GLU A 225 34.67 -20.09 47.96
C GLU A 225 33.39 -19.68 47.22
N ARG A 226 33.34 -18.45 46.69
CA ARG A 226 32.19 -17.96 45.92
C ARG A 226 31.99 -18.75 44.63
N LEU A 227 33.09 -19.13 43.97
CA LEU A 227 33.03 -19.95 42.76
C LEU A 227 32.46 -21.34 43.07
N GLY A 228 32.89 -21.98 44.15
CA GLY A 228 32.37 -23.28 44.60
C GLY A 228 30.88 -23.25 44.94
N LEU A 229 30.41 -22.20 45.62
CA LEU A 229 28.99 -22.00 45.91
C LEU A 229 28.16 -21.82 44.63
N ALA A 230 28.65 -21.03 43.67
CA ALA A 230 27.99 -20.83 42.39
C ALA A 230 27.94 -22.14 41.58
N GLU A 231 29.05 -22.87 41.51
CA GLU A 231 29.12 -24.16 40.83
C GLU A 231 28.14 -25.18 41.43
N GLN A 232 28.09 -25.29 42.76
CA GLN A 232 27.16 -26.19 43.44
C GLN A 232 25.69 -25.84 43.13
N GLY A 233 25.35 -24.55 43.14
CA GLY A 233 24.01 -24.07 42.78
C GLY A 233 23.64 -24.41 41.32
N LEU A 234 24.58 -24.19 40.39
CA LEU A 234 24.40 -24.50 38.98
C LEU A 234 24.26 -26.01 38.74
N ARG A 235 25.08 -26.85 39.38
CA ARG A 235 24.97 -28.32 39.27
C ARG A 235 23.66 -28.86 39.85
N ASN A 236 23.12 -28.24 40.91
CA ASN A 236 21.82 -28.63 41.45
C ASN A 236 20.67 -28.27 40.49
N ARG A 237 20.75 -27.12 39.82
CA ARG A 237 19.71 -26.65 38.88
C ARG A 237 19.82 -27.31 37.50
N PHE A 238 21.04 -27.65 37.06
CA PHE A 238 21.35 -28.23 35.76
C PHE A 238 22.23 -29.49 35.90
N PRO A 239 21.72 -30.60 36.45
CA PRO A 239 22.53 -31.76 36.83
C PRO A 239 23.22 -32.47 35.65
N ASN A 240 22.66 -32.35 34.45
CA ASN A 240 23.18 -32.97 33.22
C ASN A 240 23.91 -31.99 32.30
N ALA A 241 24.05 -30.72 32.71
CA ALA A 241 24.68 -29.73 31.87
C ALA A 241 26.22 -29.84 31.86
N PRO A 242 26.88 -29.65 30.70
CA PRO A 242 28.33 -29.61 30.63
C PRO A 242 28.86 -28.31 31.25
N LEU A 243 29.37 -28.40 32.48
CA LEU A 243 29.83 -27.25 33.29
C LEU A 243 31.27 -27.45 33.80
N PHE A 244 32.13 -26.48 33.54
CA PHE A 244 33.51 -26.42 34.05
C PHE A 244 33.77 -25.11 34.81
N ALA A 245 34.13 -25.20 36.09
CA ALA A 245 34.48 -24.04 36.91
C ALA A 245 35.95 -24.14 37.35
N ALA A 246 36.71 -23.05 37.23
CA ALA A 246 38.09 -22.99 37.71
C ALA A 246 38.44 -21.64 38.35
N THR A 247 39.23 -21.70 39.42
CA THR A 247 39.80 -20.48 40.02
C THR A 247 40.85 -19.92 39.07
N CYS A 248 40.66 -18.69 38.59
CA CYS A 248 41.56 -18.04 37.64
C CYS A 248 41.54 -16.52 37.85
N ASP A 249 42.73 -15.89 37.89
CA ASP A 249 42.85 -14.44 37.76
C ASP A 249 42.95 -14.03 36.29
N VAL A 250 41.96 -13.28 35.80
CA VAL A 250 41.96 -12.76 34.43
C VAL A 250 43.10 -11.77 34.15
N LEU A 251 43.76 -11.25 35.18
CA LEU A 251 44.94 -10.40 35.03
C LEU A 251 46.25 -11.19 34.93
N ASP A 252 46.23 -12.49 35.17
CA ASP A 252 47.37 -13.38 35.00
C ASP A 252 47.25 -14.12 33.66
N ALA A 253 48.10 -13.76 32.70
CA ALA A 253 48.07 -14.34 31.36
C ALA A 253 48.38 -15.85 31.35
N ALA A 254 49.22 -16.34 32.26
CA ALA A 254 49.57 -17.76 32.33
C ALA A 254 48.40 -18.58 32.88
N GLN A 255 47.70 -18.06 33.90
CA GLN A 255 46.47 -18.69 34.39
C GLN A 255 45.37 -18.70 33.33
N MET A 256 45.20 -17.61 32.57
CA MET A 256 44.20 -17.57 31.49
C MET A 256 44.51 -18.54 30.35
N ALA A 257 45.78 -18.72 29.97
CA ALA A 257 46.18 -19.72 28.98
C ALA A 257 45.88 -21.14 29.48
N ALA A 258 46.29 -21.46 30.72
CA ALA A 258 45.99 -22.75 31.33
C ALA A 258 44.48 -23.01 31.46
N PHE A 259 43.69 -21.97 31.76
CA PHE A 259 42.24 -22.06 31.79
C PHE A 259 41.65 -22.34 30.41
N ALA A 260 42.13 -21.66 29.35
CA ALA A 260 41.67 -21.90 27.99
C ALA A 260 41.97 -23.32 27.50
N ASP A 261 43.15 -23.85 27.80
CA ASP A 261 43.54 -25.23 27.50
C ASP A 261 42.65 -26.24 28.23
N ALA A 262 42.39 -26.00 29.53
CA ALA A 262 41.52 -26.87 30.33
C ALA A 262 40.06 -26.85 29.84
N VAL A 263 39.56 -25.69 29.39
CA VAL A 263 38.22 -25.57 28.79
C VAL A 263 38.15 -26.40 27.51
N GLU A 264 39.12 -26.26 26.59
CA GLU A 264 39.11 -27.01 25.33
C GLU A 264 39.18 -28.52 25.56
N GLN A 265 39.97 -28.97 26.54
CA GLN A 265 40.07 -30.39 26.91
C GLN A 265 38.78 -30.93 27.55
N THR A 266 38.05 -30.11 28.30
CA THR A 266 36.89 -30.57 29.10
C THR A 266 35.57 -30.43 28.34
N LEU A 267 35.37 -29.31 27.63
CA LEU A 267 34.11 -28.93 26.99
C LEU A 267 34.20 -28.83 25.45
N GLY A 268 35.41 -28.94 24.88
CA GLY A 268 35.64 -28.69 23.45
C GLY A 268 35.94 -27.22 23.13
N PRO A 269 36.19 -26.89 21.84
CA PRO A 269 36.59 -25.55 21.42
C PRO A 269 35.51 -24.52 21.70
N VAL A 270 35.93 -23.32 22.10
CA VAL A 270 35.01 -22.23 22.48
C VAL A 270 34.43 -21.52 21.25
N ASP A 271 33.10 -21.33 21.26
CA ASP A 271 32.36 -20.52 20.28
C ASP A 271 32.08 -19.10 20.80
N MET A 272 31.95 -18.93 22.12
CA MET A 272 31.48 -17.68 22.72
C MET A 272 32.33 -17.29 23.94
N LEU A 273 32.93 -16.11 23.95
CA LEU A 273 33.65 -15.54 25.09
C LEU A 273 32.90 -14.32 25.63
N VAL A 274 32.49 -14.38 26.90
CA VAL A 274 31.88 -13.26 27.62
C VAL A 274 32.90 -12.68 28.61
N ASN A 275 33.44 -11.51 28.25
CA ASN A 275 34.34 -10.73 29.11
C ASN A 275 33.51 -9.89 30.08
N ASN A 276 33.25 -10.42 31.27
CA ASN A 276 32.45 -9.76 32.31
C ASN A 276 33.23 -9.44 33.59
N ALA A 277 34.40 -10.05 33.80
CA ALA A 277 35.21 -9.82 35.00
C ALA A 277 35.60 -8.34 35.19
N GLY A 278 35.31 -7.78 36.36
CA GLY A 278 35.76 -6.43 36.73
C GLY A 278 35.00 -5.84 37.93
N GLN A 279 35.53 -4.75 38.48
CA GLN A 279 34.92 -3.96 39.57
C GLN A 279 35.17 -2.48 39.32
N GLY A 280 34.33 -1.57 39.82
CA GLY A 280 34.53 -0.13 39.66
C GLY A 280 35.11 0.54 40.92
N ARG A 281 36.05 1.46 40.75
CA ARG A 281 36.54 2.35 41.80
C ARG A 281 35.68 3.60 41.91
N VAL A 282 35.27 3.92 43.13
CA VAL A 282 34.66 5.22 43.48
C VAL A 282 35.78 6.14 43.94
N SER A 283 36.10 7.15 43.14
CA SER A 283 37.08 8.18 43.46
C SER A 283 36.88 9.41 42.58
N THR A 284 37.25 10.56 43.13
CA THR A 284 37.33 11.83 42.38
C THR A 284 38.71 11.96 41.75
N PHE A 285 38.92 12.98 40.90
CA PHE A 285 40.27 13.29 40.41
C PHE A 285 41.25 13.62 41.55
N ALA A 286 40.80 14.36 42.56
CA ALA A 286 41.65 14.81 43.68
C ALA A 286 42.13 13.65 44.58
N ASP A 287 41.30 12.62 44.73
CA ASP A 287 41.56 11.50 45.67
C ASP A 287 42.05 10.22 44.95
N THR A 288 42.39 10.30 43.67
CA THR A 288 42.96 9.17 42.91
C THR A 288 44.45 9.38 42.70
N ASP A 289 45.27 8.61 43.43
CA ASP A 289 46.73 8.60 43.23
C ASP A 289 47.18 7.86 41.96
N ASP A 290 48.43 8.05 41.57
CA ASP A 290 49.00 7.46 40.33
C ASP A 290 48.96 5.92 40.31
N ALA A 291 49.10 5.29 41.49
CA ALA A 291 49.03 3.84 41.62
C ALA A 291 47.59 3.34 41.39
N ALA A 292 46.60 4.05 41.90
CA ALA A 292 45.18 3.76 41.72
C ALA A 292 44.74 3.94 40.26
N TRP A 293 45.26 4.96 39.56
CA TRP A 293 45.08 5.14 38.12
C TRP A 293 45.60 3.94 37.34
N THR A 294 46.85 3.55 37.61
CA THR A 294 47.50 2.42 36.94
C THR A 294 46.74 1.12 37.19
N GLN A 295 46.34 0.85 38.42
CA GLN A 295 45.57 -0.34 38.79
C GLN A 295 44.21 -0.41 38.09
N GLU A 296 43.48 0.71 38.01
CA GLU A 296 42.15 0.75 37.38
C GLU A 296 42.27 0.53 35.87
N LEU A 297 43.21 1.21 35.19
CA LEU A 297 43.47 1.02 33.77
C LEU A 297 43.91 -0.43 33.48
N HIS A 298 44.86 -0.95 34.26
CA HIS A 298 45.37 -2.31 34.12
C HIS A 298 44.23 -3.33 34.26
N LEU A 299 43.41 -3.21 35.31
CA LEU A 299 42.27 -4.11 35.51
C LEU A 299 41.30 -4.06 34.32
N LYS A 300 40.93 -2.88 33.81
CA LYS A 300 39.89 -2.75 32.77
C LYS A 300 40.33 -3.22 31.40
N PHE A 301 41.55 -2.90 30.99
CA PHE A 301 42.06 -3.36 29.70
C PHE A 301 42.43 -4.84 29.75
N PHE A 302 43.17 -5.29 30.76
CA PHE A 302 43.71 -6.64 30.76
C PHE A 302 42.70 -7.72 31.15
N SER A 303 41.59 -7.37 31.84
CA SER A 303 40.44 -8.28 32.00
C SER A 303 39.70 -8.59 30.69
N VAL A 304 39.95 -7.82 29.62
CA VAL A 304 39.45 -8.10 28.26
C VAL A 304 40.56 -8.68 27.39
N ILE A 305 41.76 -8.11 27.45
CA ILE A 305 42.90 -8.49 26.59
C ILE A 305 43.39 -9.91 26.87
N HIS A 306 43.61 -10.30 28.14
CA HIS A 306 44.15 -11.63 28.44
C HIS A 306 43.17 -12.75 28.07
N PRO A 307 41.88 -12.70 28.45
CA PRO A 307 40.94 -13.73 28.00
C PRO A 307 40.76 -13.75 26.48
N THR A 308 40.69 -12.59 25.83
CA THR A 308 40.59 -12.53 24.37
C THR A 308 41.80 -13.20 23.71
N ARG A 309 43.02 -12.91 24.15
CA ARG A 309 44.24 -13.56 23.62
C ARG A 309 44.25 -15.06 23.85
N ALA A 310 43.83 -15.52 25.03
CA ALA A 310 43.85 -16.94 25.38
C ALA A 310 42.84 -17.76 24.54
N PHE A 311 41.64 -17.21 24.29
CA PHE A 311 40.57 -17.93 23.58
C PHE A 311 40.49 -17.65 22.08
N LEU A 312 41.15 -16.60 21.55
CA LEU A 312 41.09 -16.25 20.13
C LEU A 312 41.44 -17.42 19.19
N PRO A 313 42.48 -18.25 19.44
CA PRO A 313 42.78 -19.39 18.58
C PRO A 313 41.66 -20.46 18.52
N GLN A 314 40.82 -20.55 19.55
CA GLN A 314 39.64 -21.43 19.56
C GLN A 314 38.48 -20.77 18.81
N LEU A 315 38.23 -19.49 19.07
CA LEU A 315 37.17 -18.71 18.42
C LEU A 315 37.36 -18.60 16.89
N GLU A 316 38.60 -18.45 16.42
CA GLU A 316 38.93 -18.42 14.98
C GLU A 316 38.63 -19.76 14.28
N ARG A 317 38.57 -20.88 15.02
CA ARG A 317 38.18 -22.20 14.49
C ARG A 317 36.66 -22.43 14.52
N SER A 318 35.91 -21.59 15.23
CA SER A 318 34.46 -21.72 15.34
C SER A 318 33.75 -21.03 14.17
N ALA A 319 32.73 -21.69 13.61
CA ALA A 319 31.82 -21.07 12.64
C ALA A 319 30.92 -19.97 13.25
N HIS A 320 30.95 -19.81 14.58
CA HIS A 320 30.11 -18.85 15.30
C HIS A 320 30.89 -17.99 16.30
N GLY A 321 32.21 -17.89 16.15
CA GLY A 321 33.11 -17.17 17.05
C GLY A 321 32.56 -15.81 17.47
N ALA A 322 32.37 -15.61 18.77
CA ALA A 322 31.81 -14.39 19.33
C ALA A 322 32.51 -13.97 20.61
N ILE A 323 32.75 -12.66 20.75
CA ILE A 323 33.26 -12.03 21.96
C ILE A 323 32.27 -10.96 22.41
N VAL A 324 31.74 -11.07 23.63
CA VAL A 324 30.89 -10.04 24.23
C VAL A 324 31.60 -9.42 25.42
N CYS A 325 31.84 -8.11 25.36
CA CYS A 325 32.48 -7.36 26.44
C CYS A 325 31.44 -6.59 27.25
N VAL A 326 31.28 -6.95 28.53
CA VAL A 326 30.39 -6.25 29.45
C VAL A 326 31.07 -4.98 29.94
N ASN A 327 30.50 -3.85 29.55
CA ASN A 327 31.00 -2.52 29.84
C ASN A 327 29.91 -1.69 30.56
N SER A 328 30.23 -0.47 30.96
CA SER A 328 29.32 0.39 31.73
C SER A 328 28.92 1.62 30.94
N LEU A 329 27.70 2.12 31.19
CA LEU A 329 27.22 3.41 30.68
C LEU A 329 28.16 4.57 31.05
N LEU A 330 28.97 4.43 32.11
CA LEU A 330 30.04 5.36 32.49
C LEU A 330 31.07 5.62 31.37
N ALA A 331 31.18 4.74 30.38
CA ALA A 331 32.01 4.94 29.20
C ALA A 331 31.53 6.12 28.31
N GLN A 332 30.26 6.51 28.45
CA GLN A 332 29.63 7.61 27.70
C GLN A 332 29.06 8.70 28.62
N GLN A 333 28.63 8.33 29.83
CA GLN A 333 28.02 9.20 30.82
C GLN A 333 28.86 9.18 32.10
N PRO A 334 30.01 9.90 32.15
CA PRO A 334 30.90 9.88 33.31
C PRO A 334 30.23 10.49 34.54
N GLU A 335 30.52 9.93 35.73
CA GLU A 335 30.05 10.48 37.01
C GLU A 335 31.21 11.15 37.78
N PRO A 336 30.99 12.28 38.47
CA PRO A 336 32.05 13.03 39.17
C PRO A 336 32.85 12.24 40.22
N HIS A 337 32.26 11.19 40.79
CA HIS A 337 32.86 10.32 41.81
C HIS A 337 33.36 8.98 41.24
N MET A 338 33.48 8.86 39.91
CA MET A 338 33.92 7.65 39.21
C MET A 338 34.93 7.99 38.09
N VAL A 339 35.78 9.00 38.29
CA VAL A 339 36.60 9.59 37.21
C VAL A 339 37.53 8.57 36.54
N ALA A 340 38.33 7.84 37.35
CA ALA A 340 39.25 6.82 36.83
C ALA A 340 38.53 5.65 36.15
N THR A 341 37.42 5.20 36.74
CA THR A 341 36.59 4.13 36.18
C THR A 341 35.98 4.56 34.84
N SER A 342 35.45 5.77 34.74
CA SER A 342 34.79 6.28 33.52
C SER A 342 35.79 6.40 32.36
N ALA A 343 36.98 6.94 32.62
CA ALA A 343 38.05 7.04 31.64
C ALA A 343 38.49 5.66 31.12
N ALA A 344 38.75 4.71 32.02
CA ALA A 344 39.14 3.35 31.64
C ALA A 344 38.02 2.62 30.86
N ARG A 345 36.76 2.82 31.23
CA ARG A 345 35.58 2.23 30.55
C ARG A 345 35.36 2.81 29.14
N ALA A 346 35.65 4.09 28.94
CA ALA A 346 35.68 4.70 27.61
C ALA A 346 36.80 4.11 26.73
N GLY A 347 37.98 3.86 27.32
CA GLY A 347 39.08 3.14 26.67
C GLY A 347 38.68 1.73 26.22
N VAL A 348 38.01 0.96 27.08
CA VAL A 348 37.48 -0.36 26.73
C VAL A 348 36.44 -0.29 25.61
N LEU A 349 35.56 0.73 25.60
CA LEU A 349 34.60 0.92 24.51
C LEU A 349 35.29 1.11 23.16
N ASN A 350 36.41 1.84 23.14
CA ASN A 350 37.21 2.01 21.93
C ASN A 350 37.95 0.71 21.53
N LEU A 351 38.52 -0.01 22.51
CA LEU A 351 39.16 -1.30 22.28
C LEU A 351 38.20 -2.31 21.64
N VAL A 352 36.97 -2.42 22.15
CA VAL A 352 35.95 -3.34 21.62
C VAL A 352 35.65 -3.05 20.15
N ARG A 353 35.53 -1.77 19.77
CA ARG A 353 35.32 -1.39 18.35
C ARG A 353 36.51 -1.76 17.48
N SER A 354 37.72 -1.56 17.98
CA SER A 354 38.95 -1.91 17.25
C SER A 354 39.04 -3.42 17.01
N MET A 355 38.76 -4.23 18.04
CA MET A 355 38.73 -5.70 17.92
C MET A 355 37.62 -6.18 16.98
N ALA A 356 36.45 -5.53 16.97
CA ALA A 356 35.35 -5.88 16.06
C ALA A 356 35.77 -5.76 14.59
N THR A 357 36.46 -4.67 14.23
CA THR A 357 37.00 -4.48 12.87
C THR A 357 38.12 -5.46 12.56
N GLU A 358 39.07 -5.66 13.49
CA GLU A 358 40.24 -6.51 13.28
C GLU A 358 39.88 -7.99 13.12
N PHE A 359 38.89 -8.48 13.87
CA PHE A 359 38.55 -9.91 13.91
C PHE A 359 37.43 -10.31 12.95
N ALA A 360 36.70 -9.37 12.36
CA ALA A 360 35.65 -9.65 11.37
C ALA A 360 36.15 -10.50 10.17
N PRO A 361 37.31 -10.22 9.53
CA PRO A 361 37.83 -11.07 8.45
C PRO A 361 38.17 -12.50 8.87
N LYS A 362 38.31 -12.74 10.18
CA LYS A 362 38.60 -14.05 10.76
C LYS A 362 37.33 -14.81 11.19
N GLY A 363 36.16 -14.27 10.90
CA GLY A 363 34.87 -14.87 11.26
C GLY A 363 34.49 -14.71 12.75
N VAL A 364 35.20 -13.88 13.52
CA VAL A 364 34.93 -13.67 14.95
C VAL A 364 34.25 -12.33 15.18
N ARG A 365 33.02 -12.36 15.69
CA ARG A 365 32.22 -11.17 16.00
C ARG A 365 32.61 -10.61 17.37
N VAL A 366 32.68 -9.29 17.50
CA VAL A 366 32.96 -8.64 18.79
C VAL A 366 31.90 -7.58 19.10
N ASN A 367 31.20 -7.75 20.20
CA ASN A 367 30.13 -6.88 20.67
C ASN A 367 30.45 -6.31 22.06
N GLY A 368 29.99 -5.09 22.32
CA GLY A 368 30.10 -4.44 23.63
C GLY A 368 28.75 -4.01 24.15
N ILE A 369 28.42 -4.35 25.40
CA ILE A 369 27.18 -3.92 26.04
C ILE A 369 27.47 -2.86 27.11
N LEU A 370 26.79 -1.72 27.06
CA LEU A 370 26.90 -0.66 28.07
C LEU A 370 25.76 -0.80 29.08
N ILE A 371 26.09 -1.26 30.28
CA ILE A 371 25.09 -1.51 31.33
C ILE A 371 25.00 -0.31 32.28
N GLY A 372 23.75 0.11 32.55
CA GLY A 372 23.42 1.08 33.59
C GLY A 372 23.51 0.47 35.00
N LEU A 373 22.81 1.04 35.99
CA LEU A 373 22.82 0.48 37.33
C LEU A 373 22.00 -0.82 37.41
N VAL A 374 22.69 -1.94 37.66
CA VAL A 374 22.09 -3.28 37.83
C VAL A 374 22.32 -3.76 39.27
N GLU A 375 21.35 -4.49 39.81
CA GLU A 375 21.47 -5.13 41.13
C GLU A 375 22.71 -6.02 41.17
N SER A 376 23.49 -5.89 42.25
CA SER A 376 24.70 -6.67 42.43
C SER A 376 25.04 -6.82 43.92
N GLY A 377 25.94 -7.75 44.23
CA GLY A 377 26.48 -7.88 45.59
C GLY A 377 27.17 -6.61 46.10
N GLN A 378 27.62 -5.72 45.20
CA GLN A 378 28.16 -4.41 45.56
C GLN A 378 27.07 -3.50 46.16
N TRP A 379 25.87 -3.50 45.59
CA TRP A 379 24.73 -2.74 46.11
C TRP A 379 24.16 -3.33 47.40
N ARG A 380 24.18 -4.67 47.55
CA ARG A 380 23.81 -5.34 48.80
C ARG A 380 24.69 -4.89 49.98
N ARG A 381 26.01 -4.85 49.79
CA ARG A 381 26.94 -4.32 50.82
C ARG A 381 26.73 -2.83 51.11
N ARG A 382 26.40 -2.02 50.10
CA ARG A 382 26.08 -0.59 50.30
C ARG A 382 24.77 -0.39 51.05
N PHE A 383 23.79 -1.25 50.83
CA PHE A 383 22.57 -1.27 51.62
C PHE A 383 22.85 -1.64 53.07
N GLU A 384 23.69 -2.64 53.34
CA GLU A 384 24.11 -2.97 54.71
C GLU A 384 24.87 -1.82 55.38
N ALA A 385 25.74 -1.13 54.63
CA ALA A 385 26.52 0.01 55.10
C ALA A 385 25.81 1.38 54.91
N ARG A 386 24.48 1.40 54.73
CA ARG A 386 23.74 2.62 54.41
C ARG A 386 23.77 3.64 55.58
N PRO A 387 23.71 4.95 55.28
CA PRO A 387 23.63 6.01 56.30
C PRO A 387 22.49 5.79 57.29
N GLU A 388 22.62 6.33 58.51
CA GLU A 388 21.64 6.13 59.59
C GLU A 388 20.22 6.58 59.19
N GLU A 389 20.13 7.67 58.42
CA GLU A 389 18.90 8.19 57.82
C GLU A 389 18.16 7.20 56.89
N ASP A 390 18.88 6.27 56.26
CA ASP A 390 18.31 5.27 55.33
C ASP A 390 18.04 3.91 56.01
N ARG A 391 18.34 3.75 57.31
CA ARG A 391 18.19 2.45 58.00
C ARG A 391 16.75 1.95 58.08
N HIS A 392 15.77 2.85 58.07
CA HIS A 392 14.34 2.53 58.09
C HIS A 392 13.81 1.96 56.76
N LEU A 393 14.56 2.09 55.67
CA LEU A 393 14.16 1.59 54.35
C LEU A 393 14.52 0.10 54.21
N ASP A 394 13.57 -0.69 53.71
CA ASP A 394 13.85 -2.04 53.21
C ASP A 394 14.58 -1.99 51.86
N TRP A 395 15.02 -3.14 51.35
CA TRP A 395 15.77 -3.21 50.08
C TRP A 395 15.00 -2.59 48.91
N ALA A 396 13.70 -2.86 48.82
CA ALA A 396 12.85 -2.41 47.71
C ALA A 396 12.60 -0.89 47.75
N ALA A 397 12.43 -0.31 48.94
CA ALA A 397 12.29 1.11 49.14
C ALA A 397 13.63 1.85 48.92
N TRP A 398 14.74 1.27 49.40
CA TRP A 398 16.07 1.86 49.25
C TRP A 398 16.52 1.90 47.79
N THR A 399 16.34 0.81 47.04
CA THR A 399 16.69 0.76 45.61
C THR A 399 15.81 1.66 44.73
N ARG A 400 14.51 1.83 45.06
CA ARG A 400 13.63 2.82 44.40
C ARG A 400 14.08 4.26 44.64
N ARG A 401 14.44 4.59 45.89
CA ARG A 401 15.00 5.91 46.25
C ARG A 401 16.31 6.17 45.50
N LEU A 402 17.19 5.18 45.44
CA LEU A 402 18.45 5.26 44.69
C LEU A 402 18.19 5.45 43.18
N ALA A 403 17.23 4.73 42.61
CA ALA A 403 16.85 4.89 41.20
C ALA A 403 16.31 6.29 40.89
N ALA A 404 15.51 6.87 41.79
CA ALA A 404 15.03 8.24 41.67
C ALA A 404 16.18 9.27 41.75
N GLN A 405 17.10 9.13 42.71
CA GLN A 405 18.29 9.98 42.84
C GLN A 405 19.22 9.92 41.63
N LYS A 406 19.31 8.74 41.00
CA LYS A 406 20.12 8.50 39.79
C LYS A 406 19.33 8.72 38.49
N HIS A 407 18.13 9.29 38.57
CA HIS A 407 17.25 9.59 37.43
C HIS A 407 17.00 8.40 36.49
N ILE A 408 16.88 7.18 37.03
CA ILE A 408 16.57 5.98 36.24
C ILE A 408 15.08 6.01 35.88
N PRO A 409 14.69 6.11 34.58
CA PRO A 409 13.29 6.29 34.19
C PRO A 409 12.35 5.16 34.63
N LEU A 410 12.86 3.93 34.77
CA LEU A 410 12.10 2.76 35.23
C LEU A 410 11.83 2.76 36.75
N GLY A 411 12.37 3.71 37.51
CA GLY A 411 12.15 3.82 38.96
C GLY A 411 12.75 2.68 39.79
N ARG A 412 13.54 1.77 39.18
CA ARG A 412 14.26 0.68 39.84
C ARG A 412 15.61 0.42 39.20
N LEU A 413 16.47 -0.33 39.89
CA LEU A 413 17.69 -0.88 39.29
C LEU A 413 17.35 -1.95 38.25
N GLY A 414 18.22 -2.14 37.26
CA GLY A 414 18.14 -3.27 36.35
C GLY A 414 18.41 -4.59 37.07
N LEU A 415 17.88 -5.69 36.55
CA LEU A 415 18.11 -7.04 37.07
C LEU A 415 19.26 -7.72 36.28
N PRO A 416 20.09 -8.57 36.93
CA PRO A 416 21.16 -9.31 36.26
C PRO A 416 20.69 -10.09 35.03
N GLU A 417 19.48 -10.66 35.09
CA GLU A 417 18.85 -11.45 34.02
C GLU A 417 18.53 -10.59 32.79
N GLU A 418 18.21 -9.30 32.99
CA GLU A 418 17.95 -8.36 31.88
C GLU A 418 19.22 -8.10 31.08
N ALA A 419 20.35 -7.91 31.76
CA ALA A 419 21.66 -7.78 31.12
C ALA A 419 22.12 -9.10 30.46
N ALA A 420 21.90 -10.22 31.15
CA ALA A 420 22.27 -11.55 30.67
C ALA A 420 21.54 -11.94 29.38
N ARG A 421 20.25 -11.59 29.22
CA ARG A 421 19.50 -11.81 27.97
C ARG A 421 20.11 -11.09 26.77
N ALA A 422 20.53 -9.84 26.97
CA ALA A 422 21.19 -9.08 25.92
C ALA A 422 22.57 -9.66 25.59
N ILE A 423 23.32 -10.11 26.60
CA ILE A 423 24.61 -10.81 26.40
C ILE A 423 24.41 -12.11 25.62
N LEU A 424 23.39 -12.91 25.97
CA LEU A 424 23.04 -14.14 25.26
C LEU A 424 22.77 -13.87 23.78
N PHE A 425 21.97 -12.86 23.46
CA PHE A 425 21.69 -12.47 22.07
C PHE A 425 22.98 -12.07 21.32
N LEU A 426 23.81 -11.21 21.92
CA LEU A 426 25.05 -10.71 21.33
C LEU A 426 26.13 -11.80 21.17
N ALA A 427 26.09 -12.84 22.00
CA ALA A 427 26.99 -13.99 21.89
C ALA A 427 26.48 -14.99 20.84
N SER A 428 25.16 -15.21 20.77
CA SER A 428 24.55 -16.21 19.89
C SER A 428 24.70 -15.88 18.40
N PRO A 429 24.50 -16.87 17.51
CA PRO A 429 24.43 -16.65 16.06
C PRO A 429 23.32 -15.68 15.62
N LEU A 430 22.33 -15.37 16.46
CA LEU A 430 21.25 -14.43 16.08
C LEU A 430 21.76 -13.01 15.79
N SER A 431 22.91 -12.63 16.35
CA SER A 431 23.57 -11.36 16.05
C SER A 431 24.52 -11.44 14.84
N SER A 432 24.45 -12.51 14.02
CA SER A 432 25.24 -12.66 12.77
C SER A 432 24.51 -12.17 11.50
N GLN A 433 23.23 -11.78 11.57
CA GLN A 433 22.50 -11.12 10.47
C GLN A 433 22.97 -9.66 10.34
N GLN A 434 24.25 -9.45 10.04
CA GLN A 434 24.83 -8.17 9.68
C GLN A 434 25.73 -8.38 8.45
N GLN A 435 25.11 -8.53 7.28
CA GLN A 435 25.79 -8.11 6.06
C GLN A 435 25.91 -6.59 6.12
N GLU A 436 27.05 -6.03 5.68
CA GLU A 436 27.13 -4.61 5.31
C GLU A 436 26.02 -4.36 4.28
N GLN A 437 24.87 -3.88 4.75
CA GLN A 437 23.78 -3.54 3.85
C GLN A 437 24.20 -2.30 3.08
N GLN A 438 24.31 -2.45 1.77
CA GLN A 438 24.55 -1.34 0.87
C GLN A 438 23.48 -0.27 1.14
N LEU A 439 23.92 0.92 1.56
CA LEU A 439 23.02 2.06 1.70
C LEU A 439 22.70 2.61 0.31
N VAL A 440 21.41 2.82 0.07
CA VAL A 440 20.88 3.39 -1.17
C VAL A 440 19.91 4.51 -0.82
N THR A 441 19.64 5.43 -1.75
CA THR A 441 18.57 6.41 -1.54
C THR A 441 17.21 5.72 -1.52
N VAL A 442 16.22 6.31 -0.85
CA VAL A 442 14.82 5.86 -0.97
C VAL A 442 14.38 5.88 -2.43
N GLY A 443 14.78 6.88 -3.22
CA GLY A 443 14.52 6.95 -4.66
C GLY A 443 15.02 5.70 -5.41
N HIS A 444 16.21 5.21 -5.06
CA HIS A 444 16.78 3.98 -5.63
C HIS A 444 16.00 2.74 -5.22
N ALA A 445 15.61 2.62 -3.95
CA ALA A 445 14.79 1.50 -3.50
C ALA A 445 13.39 1.51 -4.17
N ILE A 446 12.80 2.69 -4.41
CA ILE A 446 11.54 2.83 -5.15
C ILE A 446 11.70 2.39 -6.60
N ALA A 447 12.76 2.82 -7.30
CA ALA A 447 13.04 2.39 -8.67
C ALA A 447 13.18 0.86 -8.75
N ALA A 448 13.94 0.26 -7.82
CA ALA A 448 14.09 -1.19 -7.73
C ALA A 448 12.77 -1.92 -7.40
N PHE A 449 11.91 -1.33 -6.56
CA PHE A 449 10.59 -1.86 -6.27
C PHE A 449 9.67 -1.85 -7.50
N LEU A 450 9.69 -0.77 -8.29
CA LEU A 450 8.90 -0.69 -9.53
C LEU A 450 9.36 -1.72 -10.56
N GLU A 451 10.66 -2.02 -10.63
CA GLU A 451 11.18 -3.14 -11.43
C GLU A 451 10.63 -4.48 -10.97
N ALA A 452 10.55 -4.72 -9.66
CA ALA A 452 9.96 -5.92 -9.09
C ALA A 452 8.44 -6.02 -9.34
N CYS A 453 7.78 -4.89 -9.61
CA CYS A 453 6.41 -4.81 -10.10
C CYS A 453 6.30 -4.99 -11.63
N GLU A 454 7.40 -5.37 -12.31
CA GLU A 454 7.49 -5.57 -13.76
C GLU A 454 7.21 -4.29 -14.60
N VAL A 455 7.36 -3.10 -14.00
CA VAL A 455 7.24 -1.84 -14.74
C VAL A 455 8.39 -1.74 -15.75
N LYS A 456 8.05 -1.52 -17.02
CA LYS A 456 9.03 -1.36 -18.12
C LYS A 456 9.16 0.08 -18.61
N ALA A 457 8.10 0.87 -18.45
CA ALA A 457 8.08 2.28 -18.83
C ALA A 457 7.37 3.11 -17.77
N ALA A 458 7.87 4.32 -17.56
CA ALA A 458 7.24 5.34 -16.74
C ALA A 458 7.18 6.66 -17.52
N PHE A 459 6.21 7.51 -17.22
CA PHE A 459 5.88 8.68 -18.03
C PHE A 459 5.85 9.92 -17.15
N GLY A 460 6.20 11.09 -17.68
CA GLY A 460 6.03 12.33 -16.94
C GLY A 460 7.00 13.42 -17.30
N VAL A 461 7.18 14.35 -16.35
CA VAL A 461 8.07 15.50 -16.49
C VAL A 461 9.08 15.50 -15.35
N ILE A 462 10.36 15.60 -15.72
CA ILE A 462 11.47 15.70 -14.76
C ILE A 462 11.44 17.05 -14.03
N SER A 463 11.72 17.03 -12.72
CA SER A 463 11.76 18.22 -11.89
C SER A 463 12.63 18.00 -10.66
N ILE A 464 12.95 19.08 -9.94
CA ILE A 464 13.75 19.02 -8.71
C ILE A 464 13.16 18.03 -7.70
N HIS A 465 11.84 17.98 -7.54
CA HIS A 465 11.15 17.17 -6.53
C HIS A 465 10.95 15.68 -6.87
N ASN A 466 11.41 15.20 -8.02
CA ASN A 466 11.37 13.78 -8.38
C ASN A 466 12.72 13.24 -8.89
N MET A 467 13.76 14.08 -8.82
CA MET A 467 15.10 13.76 -9.30
C MET A 467 15.69 12.50 -8.66
N PRO A 468 15.61 12.25 -7.34
CA PRO A 468 16.24 11.06 -6.76
C PRO A 468 15.66 9.74 -7.28
N ILE A 469 14.37 9.72 -7.66
CA ILE A 469 13.74 8.54 -8.26
C ILE A 469 14.15 8.40 -9.73
N LEU A 470 14.10 9.49 -10.50
CA LEU A 470 14.41 9.46 -11.94
C LEU A 470 15.89 9.22 -12.22
N ASP A 471 16.79 9.78 -11.40
CA ASP A 471 18.23 9.52 -11.43
C ASP A 471 18.49 8.03 -11.22
N ALA A 472 17.87 7.43 -10.20
CA ALA A 472 18.01 6.00 -9.96
C ALA A 472 17.41 5.13 -11.09
N MET A 473 16.30 5.54 -11.73
CA MET A 473 15.81 4.84 -12.92
C MET A 473 16.84 4.90 -14.07
N GLY A 474 17.48 6.05 -14.26
CA GLY A 474 18.53 6.26 -15.25
C GLY A 474 19.77 5.40 -14.98
N GLU A 475 20.28 5.40 -13.75
CA GLU A 475 21.43 4.57 -13.34
C GLU A 475 21.18 3.07 -13.52
N ARG A 476 19.96 2.63 -13.17
CA ARG A 476 19.60 1.20 -13.21
C ARG A 476 19.25 0.71 -14.61
N GLY A 477 18.78 1.59 -15.50
CA GLY A 477 18.56 1.31 -16.92
C GLY A 477 17.47 0.28 -17.24
N LYS A 478 16.62 -0.11 -16.28
CA LYS A 478 15.58 -1.15 -16.45
C LYS A 478 14.18 -0.60 -16.73
N ILE A 479 13.92 0.64 -16.36
CA ILE A 479 12.67 1.34 -16.63
C ILE A 479 12.98 2.48 -17.60
N ARG A 480 12.32 2.48 -18.77
CA ARG A 480 12.44 3.59 -19.72
C ARG A 480 11.55 4.74 -19.27
N PHE A 481 12.14 5.89 -18.97
CA PHE A 481 11.39 7.11 -18.69
C PHE A 481 11.03 7.85 -19.99
N ILE A 482 9.74 8.04 -20.23
CA ILE A 482 9.19 8.73 -21.40
C ILE A 482 8.93 10.19 -21.03
N MET A 483 9.69 11.09 -21.66
CA MET A 483 9.67 12.52 -21.35
C MET A 483 8.49 13.22 -22.03
N ALA A 484 7.40 13.40 -21.30
CA ALA A 484 6.23 14.15 -21.75
C ALA A 484 6.53 15.67 -21.85
N ARG A 485 5.65 16.43 -22.52
CA ARG A 485 5.70 17.90 -22.54
C ARG A 485 4.77 18.56 -21.53
N GLY A 486 3.83 17.81 -20.97
CA GLY A 486 3.06 18.21 -19.79
C GLY A 486 2.65 17.02 -18.92
N GLU A 487 2.32 17.28 -17.66
CA GLU A 487 1.98 16.24 -16.68
C GLU A 487 0.67 15.52 -17.05
N ALA A 488 -0.31 16.24 -17.61
CA ALA A 488 -1.53 15.63 -18.16
C ALA A 488 -1.21 14.64 -19.30
N GLY A 489 -0.26 14.99 -20.16
CA GLY A 489 0.23 14.12 -21.23
C GLY A 489 0.87 12.85 -20.67
N GLY A 490 1.78 12.98 -19.71
CA GLY A 490 2.41 11.85 -19.03
C GLY A 490 1.40 10.92 -18.34
N ALA A 491 0.42 11.48 -17.63
CA ALA A 491 -0.63 10.69 -16.98
C ALA A 491 -1.52 9.95 -18.00
N ASN A 492 -1.93 10.60 -19.09
CA ASN A 492 -2.70 9.95 -20.17
C ASN A 492 -1.90 8.85 -20.90
N MET A 493 -0.58 9.03 -21.07
CA MET A 493 0.30 7.99 -21.61
C MET A 493 0.35 6.78 -20.69
N ALA A 494 0.58 7.00 -19.39
CA ALA A 494 0.60 5.94 -18.37
C ALA A 494 -0.74 5.19 -18.32
N ASP A 495 -1.85 5.91 -18.47
CA ASP A 495 -3.20 5.35 -18.49
C ASP A 495 -3.39 4.41 -19.70
N ALA A 496 -3.10 4.88 -20.92
CA ALA A 496 -3.21 4.03 -22.11
C ALA A 496 -2.23 2.87 -22.12
N TYR A 497 -1.02 3.06 -21.58
CA TYR A 497 -0.03 2.01 -21.39
C TYR A 497 -0.60 0.89 -20.50
N ALA A 498 -1.18 1.22 -19.35
CA ALA A 498 -1.79 0.23 -18.46
C ALA A 498 -2.95 -0.52 -19.13
N ARG A 499 -3.83 0.21 -19.86
CA ARG A 499 -4.98 -0.39 -20.55
C ARG A 499 -4.59 -1.36 -21.67
N THR A 500 -3.49 -1.12 -22.36
CA THR A 500 -3.02 -1.94 -23.50
C THR A 500 -2.13 -3.09 -23.08
N THR A 501 -1.31 -2.90 -22.03
CA THR A 501 -0.45 -3.97 -21.49
C THR A 501 -1.18 -4.89 -20.51
N GLY A 502 -2.22 -4.37 -19.84
CA GLY A 502 -2.88 -5.06 -18.72
C GLY A 502 -2.08 -5.03 -17.42
N GLY A 503 -0.97 -4.28 -17.37
CA GLY A 503 -0.13 -4.09 -16.19
C GLY A 503 -0.35 -2.73 -15.51
N LEU A 504 0.61 -2.34 -14.66
CA LEU A 504 0.60 -1.06 -13.95
C LEU A 504 1.15 0.07 -14.84
N GLY A 505 0.39 1.16 -14.97
CA GLY A 505 0.89 2.42 -15.55
C GLY A 505 1.56 3.27 -14.48
N VAL A 506 2.70 3.89 -14.77
CA VAL A 506 3.41 4.75 -13.80
C VAL A 506 3.61 6.15 -14.36
N CYS A 507 3.10 7.16 -13.65
CA CYS A 507 3.30 8.57 -13.96
C CYS A 507 4.14 9.24 -12.85
N LEU A 508 5.16 10.01 -13.21
CA LEU A 508 5.94 10.82 -12.28
C LEU A 508 5.76 12.32 -12.55
N THR A 509 5.39 13.07 -11.51
CA THR A 509 5.26 14.54 -11.57
C THR A 509 6.07 15.21 -10.47
N SER A 510 6.26 16.52 -10.60
CA SER A 510 6.68 17.36 -9.47
C SER A 510 5.51 17.64 -8.54
N THR A 511 5.79 18.34 -7.45
CA THR A 511 4.78 18.83 -6.50
C THR A 511 3.98 20.03 -7.06
N GLY A 512 2.95 20.42 -6.33
CA GLY A 512 2.13 21.61 -6.51
C GLY A 512 1.46 21.68 -7.87
N THR A 513 1.87 22.66 -8.68
CA THR A 513 1.26 22.90 -10.00
C THR A 513 1.38 21.68 -10.91
N ALA A 514 2.47 20.92 -10.83
CA ALA A 514 2.66 19.72 -11.64
C ALA A 514 1.68 18.60 -11.25
N ALA A 515 1.50 18.36 -9.94
CA ALA A 515 0.47 17.45 -9.43
C ALA A 515 -0.95 17.90 -9.84
N GLY A 516 -1.20 19.22 -9.80
CA GLY A 516 -2.46 19.82 -10.28
C GLY A 516 -2.68 19.65 -11.78
N ASN A 517 -1.64 19.81 -12.60
CA ASN A 517 -1.72 19.63 -14.06
C ASN A 517 -2.11 18.19 -14.45
N ALA A 518 -1.70 17.19 -13.66
CA ALA A 518 -2.08 15.79 -13.89
C ALA A 518 -3.54 15.47 -13.51
N ALA A 519 -4.19 16.30 -12.68
CA ALA A 519 -5.47 15.98 -12.05
C ALA A 519 -6.59 15.61 -13.04
N GLY A 520 -6.69 16.33 -14.16
CA GLY A 520 -7.70 16.04 -15.19
C GLY A 520 -7.51 14.67 -15.86
N ALA A 521 -6.27 14.26 -16.10
CA ALA A 521 -5.92 12.94 -16.63
C ALA A 521 -6.12 11.84 -15.58
N MET A 522 -5.91 12.14 -14.29
CA MET A 522 -6.18 11.23 -13.19
C MET A 522 -7.67 10.92 -13.06
N VAL A 523 -8.56 11.91 -13.22
CA VAL A 523 -10.02 11.71 -13.23
C VAL A 523 -10.46 10.79 -14.39
N GLU A 524 -9.81 10.91 -15.55
CA GLU A 524 -10.03 10.00 -16.68
C GLU A 524 -9.65 8.56 -16.33
N ALA A 525 -8.44 8.34 -15.81
CA ALA A 525 -7.98 7.02 -15.38
C ALA A 525 -8.88 6.44 -14.27
N LEU A 526 -9.38 7.27 -13.36
CA LEU A 526 -10.32 6.89 -12.30
C LEU A 526 -11.66 6.45 -12.89
N THR A 527 -12.17 7.20 -13.87
CA THR A 527 -13.39 6.84 -14.58
C THR A 527 -13.23 5.52 -15.31
N ALA A 528 -12.08 5.27 -15.93
CA ALA A 528 -11.77 4.00 -16.59
C ALA A 528 -11.49 2.83 -15.65
N GLY A 529 -11.18 3.10 -14.38
CA GLY A 529 -10.74 2.07 -13.44
C GLY A 529 -9.35 1.53 -13.82
N THR A 530 -8.48 2.38 -14.36
CA THR A 530 -7.14 1.99 -14.79
C THR A 530 -6.22 1.77 -13.58
N PRO A 531 -5.49 0.65 -13.50
CA PRO A 531 -4.44 0.47 -12.50
C PRO A 531 -3.23 1.36 -12.84
N LEU A 532 -3.22 2.56 -12.27
CA LEU A 532 -2.19 3.56 -12.48
C LEU A 532 -1.61 4.01 -11.15
N LEU A 533 -0.30 4.17 -11.10
CA LEU A 533 0.43 4.74 -9.97
C LEU A 533 0.97 6.12 -10.37
N HIS A 534 0.51 7.15 -9.67
CA HIS A 534 0.98 8.52 -9.82
C HIS A 534 1.92 8.85 -8.66
N ILE A 535 3.22 8.98 -8.94
CA ILE A 535 4.23 9.34 -7.96
C ILE A 535 4.51 10.83 -8.13
N THR A 536 4.20 11.62 -7.12
CA THR A 536 4.44 13.06 -7.15
C THR A 536 5.44 13.46 -6.08
N GLY A 537 6.31 14.40 -6.42
CA GLY A 537 7.17 15.04 -5.44
C GLY A 537 6.38 15.81 -4.39
N GLN A 538 7.08 16.18 -3.32
CA GLN A 538 6.64 17.15 -2.32
C GLN A 538 7.85 17.95 -1.81
N ILE A 539 7.62 19.15 -1.28
CA ILE A 539 8.65 19.95 -0.61
C ILE A 539 9.21 19.21 0.60
N GLU A 540 10.35 19.68 1.12
CA GLU A 540 11.01 19.03 2.24
C GLU A 540 10.14 18.98 3.50
N THR A 541 10.26 17.89 4.26
CA THR A 541 9.45 17.68 5.48
C THR A 541 9.48 18.85 6.48
N PRO A 542 10.59 19.61 6.70
CA PRO A 542 10.61 20.70 7.68
C PRO A 542 9.78 21.92 7.29
N TYR A 543 9.37 22.06 6.02
CA TYR A 543 8.60 23.20 5.51
C TYR A 543 7.17 22.83 5.11
N LEU A 544 6.87 21.53 5.13
CA LEU A 544 5.61 20.98 4.66
C LEU A 544 4.41 21.58 5.40
N ASP A 545 3.43 22.06 4.62
CA ASP A 545 2.18 22.66 5.09
C ASP A 545 2.33 23.89 6.00
N GLN A 546 3.50 24.57 5.98
CA GLN A 546 3.74 25.76 6.82
C GLN A 546 3.39 27.09 6.14
N SER A 547 3.10 27.08 4.83
CA SER A 547 2.76 28.27 4.05
C SER A 547 3.88 29.32 4.08
N LEU A 548 5.12 28.87 3.94
CA LEU A 548 6.33 29.71 3.97
C LEU A 548 6.72 30.25 2.59
N ALA A 549 5.89 30.00 1.56
CA ALA A 549 6.18 30.28 0.17
C ALA A 549 7.45 29.55 -0.31
N TYR A 550 7.63 28.30 0.15
CA TYR A 550 8.71 27.45 -0.34
C TYR A 550 8.51 27.19 -1.84
N ILE A 551 9.59 26.99 -2.59
CA ILE A 551 9.51 26.81 -4.05
C ILE A 551 8.65 25.58 -4.38
N HIS A 552 7.60 25.79 -5.17
CA HIS A 552 6.58 24.78 -5.51
C HIS A 552 5.72 24.28 -4.33
N GLU A 553 5.74 24.93 -3.17
CA GLU A 553 4.78 24.66 -2.09
C GLU A 553 3.34 24.82 -2.60
N ALA A 554 2.48 23.86 -2.25
CA ALA A 554 1.06 23.92 -2.55
C ALA A 554 0.23 23.61 -1.31
N PRO A 555 -0.86 24.36 -1.07
CA PRO A 555 -1.74 24.10 0.06
C PRO A 555 -2.49 22.79 -0.14
N ASP A 556 -2.44 21.92 0.87
CA ASP A 556 -3.25 20.69 0.97
C ASP A 556 -3.26 19.81 -0.30
N GLN A 557 -2.07 19.60 -0.88
CA GLN A 557 -1.89 18.75 -2.06
C GLN A 557 -2.51 17.35 -1.87
N LEU A 558 -2.40 16.77 -0.67
CA LEU A 558 -2.92 15.43 -0.40
C LEU A 558 -4.43 15.33 -0.61
N THR A 559 -5.20 16.33 -0.18
CA THR A 559 -6.65 16.34 -0.37
C THR A 559 -7.03 16.47 -1.83
N MET A 560 -6.32 17.31 -2.60
CA MET A 560 -6.48 17.38 -4.05
C MET A 560 -6.25 16.00 -4.70
N LEU A 561 -5.17 15.32 -4.33
CA LEU A 561 -4.84 13.99 -4.85
C LEU A 561 -5.91 12.93 -4.50
N LYS A 562 -6.46 12.97 -3.29
CA LYS A 562 -7.57 12.10 -2.87
C LYS A 562 -8.83 12.30 -3.72
N ALA A 563 -9.12 13.53 -4.15
CA ALA A 563 -10.30 13.83 -4.94
C ALA A 563 -10.24 13.25 -6.37
N VAL A 564 -9.04 13.00 -6.89
CA VAL A 564 -8.80 12.52 -8.27
C VAL A 564 -8.22 11.12 -8.35
N SER A 565 -8.09 10.42 -7.22
CA SER A 565 -7.51 9.07 -7.14
C SER A 565 -8.44 8.11 -6.40
N LYS A 566 -8.32 6.80 -6.65
CA LYS A 566 -8.94 5.76 -5.82
C LYS A 566 -8.46 5.86 -4.37
N ALA A 567 -7.17 6.13 -4.19
CA ALA A 567 -6.55 6.42 -2.91
C ALA A 567 -5.36 7.36 -3.12
N ALA A 568 -4.99 8.10 -2.08
CA ALA A 568 -3.77 8.88 -2.08
C ALA A 568 -3.03 8.76 -0.75
N PHE A 569 -1.71 8.66 -0.82
CA PHE A 569 -0.82 8.45 0.33
C PHE A 569 0.25 9.54 0.38
N ARG A 570 0.69 9.88 1.59
CA ARG A 570 1.89 10.69 1.84
C ARG A 570 2.92 9.83 2.54
N VAL A 571 4.12 9.73 1.99
CA VAL A 571 5.25 9.14 2.70
C VAL A 571 5.75 10.14 3.74
N ARG A 572 5.84 9.70 5.00
CA ARG A 572 6.20 10.56 6.14
C ARG A 572 7.60 10.30 6.70
N SER A 573 8.21 9.17 6.35
CA SER A 573 9.59 8.83 6.74
C SER A 573 10.23 7.93 5.69
N ALA A 574 11.56 7.90 5.68
CA ALA A 574 12.32 6.99 4.81
C ALA A 574 11.99 5.51 5.08
N ASP A 575 11.83 5.15 6.35
CA ASP A 575 11.54 3.76 6.78
C ASP A 575 10.20 3.22 6.25
N THR A 576 9.22 4.10 6.07
CA THR A 576 7.86 3.72 5.63
C THR A 576 7.66 3.82 4.12
N ALA A 577 8.65 4.33 3.38
CA ALA A 577 8.52 4.64 1.97
C ALA A 577 8.15 3.39 1.14
N ILE A 578 8.91 2.31 1.28
CA ILE A 578 8.70 1.08 0.49
C ILE A 578 7.40 0.37 0.87
N SER A 579 7.06 0.31 2.15
CA SER A 579 5.77 -0.27 2.59
C SER A 579 4.57 0.53 2.06
N THR A 580 4.68 1.85 2.00
CA THR A 580 3.65 2.72 1.40
C THR A 580 3.53 2.47 -0.10
N MET A 581 4.65 2.35 -0.82
CA MET A 581 4.66 2.03 -2.25
C MET A 581 4.04 0.66 -2.54
N LYS A 582 4.36 -0.35 -1.73
CA LYS A 582 3.76 -1.69 -1.80
C LYS A 582 2.25 -1.65 -1.65
N LEU A 583 1.74 -0.94 -0.65
CA LEU A 583 0.30 -0.75 -0.43
C LEU A 583 -0.35 0.03 -1.58
N ALA A 584 0.31 1.07 -2.10
CA ALA A 584 -0.20 1.88 -3.20
C ALA A 584 -0.37 1.06 -4.48
N VAL A 585 0.63 0.24 -4.84
CA VAL A 585 0.56 -0.68 -5.99
C VAL A 585 -0.54 -1.71 -5.81
N GLN A 586 -0.63 -2.36 -4.64
CA GLN A 586 -1.71 -3.31 -4.33
C GLN A 586 -3.08 -2.65 -4.47
N THR A 587 -3.23 -1.43 -3.95
CA THR A 587 -4.48 -0.67 -3.99
C THR A 587 -4.88 -0.33 -5.43
N ALA A 588 -3.94 0.09 -6.27
CA ALA A 588 -4.20 0.41 -7.68
C ALA A 588 -4.69 -0.81 -8.47
N LEU A 589 -4.13 -1.99 -8.19
CA LEU A 589 -4.44 -3.25 -8.87
C LEU A 589 -5.69 -3.96 -8.32
N THR A 590 -6.05 -3.75 -7.06
CA THR A 590 -7.21 -4.41 -6.43
C THR A 590 -8.53 -3.94 -7.05
N ALA A 591 -9.44 -4.85 -7.39
CA ALA A 591 -10.75 -4.50 -7.93
C ALA A 591 -11.64 -3.79 -6.88
N PRO A 592 -12.44 -2.76 -7.25
CA PRO A 592 -12.38 -2.04 -8.52
C PRO A 592 -11.03 -1.31 -8.65
N ALA A 593 -10.31 -1.55 -9.75
CA ALA A 593 -9.01 -0.95 -9.99
C ALA A 593 -9.14 0.57 -10.25
N GLY A 594 -8.06 1.31 -10.09
CA GLY A 594 -8.07 2.75 -10.28
C GLY A 594 -6.72 3.41 -9.97
N PRO A 595 -6.56 4.69 -10.34
CA PRO A 595 -5.33 5.42 -10.14
C PRO A 595 -5.10 5.68 -8.65
N VAL A 596 -3.85 5.55 -8.20
CA VAL A 596 -3.43 5.82 -6.82
C VAL A 596 -2.29 6.83 -6.85
N SER A 597 -2.41 7.88 -6.03
CA SER A 597 -1.35 8.89 -5.90
C SER A 597 -0.48 8.64 -4.67
N VAL A 598 0.83 8.80 -4.79
CA VAL A 598 1.76 8.80 -3.66
C VAL A 598 2.60 10.07 -3.75
N GLU A 599 2.47 10.93 -2.74
CA GLU A 599 3.35 12.09 -2.61
C GLU A 599 4.53 11.79 -1.67
N ILE A 600 5.73 12.18 -2.10
CA ILE A 600 6.98 11.86 -1.41
C ILE A 600 7.83 13.13 -1.29
N PRO A 601 8.06 13.64 -0.07
CA PRO A 601 9.00 14.74 0.18
C PRO A 601 10.39 14.46 -0.39
N ILE A 602 11.01 15.46 -1.01
CA ILE A 602 12.30 15.30 -1.70
C ILE A 602 13.44 14.87 -0.75
N ASP A 603 13.44 15.38 0.47
CA ASP A 603 14.39 15.01 1.53
C ASP A 603 14.24 13.54 1.94
N ILE A 604 13.01 13.01 1.93
CA ILE A 604 12.76 11.58 2.11
C ILE A 604 13.27 10.78 0.92
N GLN A 605 13.00 11.23 -0.32
CA GLN A 605 13.49 10.52 -1.51
C GLN A 605 15.03 10.42 -1.54
N ALA A 606 15.72 11.46 -1.04
CA ALA A 606 17.18 11.52 -0.97
C ALA A 606 17.78 10.82 0.26
N ALA A 607 16.97 10.47 1.27
CA ALA A 607 17.45 9.82 2.48
C ALA A 607 18.07 8.45 2.18
N LEU A 608 19.18 8.13 2.86
CA LEU A 608 19.85 6.84 2.74
C LEU A 608 19.18 5.81 3.65
N ILE A 609 18.80 4.68 3.08
CA ILE A 609 18.29 3.50 3.77
C ILE A 609 19.09 2.27 3.38
N PRO A 610 19.16 1.24 4.22
CA PRO A 610 19.59 -0.08 3.77
C PRO A 610 18.71 -0.56 2.62
N MET A 611 19.31 -1.15 1.59
CA MET A 611 18.56 -1.77 0.50
C MET A 611 17.62 -2.84 1.07
N PRO A 612 16.29 -2.78 0.84
CA PRO A 612 15.37 -3.78 1.37
C PRO A 612 15.62 -5.17 0.77
N ASP A 613 15.67 -6.19 1.64
CA ASP A 613 15.85 -7.59 1.20
C ASP A 613 14.63 -8.11 0.42
N ASP A 614 13.42 -7.64 0.77
CA ASP A 614 12.19 -8.02 0.10
C ASP A 614 11.55 -6.85 -0.64
N LEU A 615 11.68 -6.84 -1.97
CA LEU A 615 11.02 -5.91 -2.87
C LEU A 615 9.80 -6.51 -3.58
N ARG A 616 9.33 -7.69 -3.19
CA ARG A 616 8.17 -8.31 -3.85
C ARG A 616 6.91 -7.45 -3.64
N PRO A 617 6.09 -7.24 -4.67
CA PRO A 617 4.79 -6.60 -4.53
C PRO A 617 3.88 -7.43 -3.62
N LEU A 618 2.95 -6.76 -2.93
CA LEU A 618 1.93 -7.46 -2.15
C LEU A 618 0.96 -8.20 -3.07
N LEU A 619 0.47 -9.34 -2.60
CA LEU A 619 -0.54 -10.12 -3.32
C LEU A 619 -1.82 -9.30 -3.51
N VAL A 620 -2.31 -9.21 -4.75
CA VAL A 620 -3.56 -8.51 -5.05
C VAL A 620 -4.74 -9.43 -4.66
N PRO A 621 -5.58 -9.04 -3.69
CA PRO A 621 -6.72 -9.86 -3.30
C PRO A 621 -7.73 -9.94 -4.45
N GLN A 622 -8.19 -11.17 -4.73
CA GLN A 622 -9.28 -11.43 -5.67
C GLN A 622 -10.57 -11.72 -4.91
N HIS A 623 -11.68 -11.16 -5.38
CA HIS A 623 -12.99 -11.41 -4.79
C HIS A 623 -13.55 -12.73 -5.35
N VAL A 624 -13.58 -13.77 -4.53
CA VAL A 624 -14.12 -15.07 -4.93
C VAL A 624 -15.65 -15.05 -4.79
N PRO A 625 -16.42 -15.38 -5.83
CA PRO A 625 -17.88 -15.43 -5.74
C PRO A 625 -18.36 -16.56 -4.83
N SER A 626 -19.46 -16.31 -4.12
CA SER A 626 -20.11 -17.34 -3.30
C SER A 626 -20.64 -18.49 -4.18
N ALA A 627 -20.32 -19.73 -3.81
CA ALA A 627 -20.83 -20.92 -4.51
C ALA A 627 -22.36 -20.95 -4.52
N HIS A 628 -23.00 -20.61 -3.41
CA HIS A 628 -24.46 -20.54 -3.31
C HIS A 628 -25.04 -19.47 -4.24
N ALA A 629 -24.40 -18.31 -4.33
CA ALA A 629 -24.87 -17.25 -5.24
C ALA A 629 -24.76 -17.67 -6.71
N LEU A 630 -23.70 -18.42 -7.06
CA LEU A 630 -23.58 -19.01 -8.40
C LEU A 630 -24.61 -20.12 -8.65
N ASP A 631 -24.91 -20.95 -7.66
CA ASP A 631 -25.95 -21.99 -7.75
C ASP A 631 -27.31 -21.37 -8.03
N GLU A 632 -27.69 -20.34 -7.26
CA GLU A 632 -28.97 -19.62 -7.46
C GLU A 632 -29.02 -18.91 -8.82
N LEU A 633 -27.94 -18.25 -9.23
CA LEU A 633 -27.88 -17.61 -10.55
C LEU A 633 -28.01 -18.64 -11.68
N ALA A 634 -27.34 -19.79 -11.55
CA ALA A 634 -27.42 -20.87 -12.54
C ALA A 634 -28.82 -21.49 -12.61
N GLU A 635 -29.47 -21.71 -11.46
CA GLU A 635 -30.84 -22.22 -11.41
C GLU A 635 -31.79 -21.28 -12.17
N ARG A 636 -31.71 -19.98 -11.90
CA ARG A 636 -32.52 -18.95 -12.57
C ARG A 636 -32.27 -18.88 -14.07
N LEU A 637 -31.01 -19.03 -14.51
CA LEU A 637 -30.64 -18.99 -15.93
C LEU A 637 -30.91 -20.30 -16.67
N SER A 638 -31.03 -21.44 -15.99
CA SER A 638 -31.20 -22.75 -16.62
C SER A 638 -32.45 -22.86 -17.50
N HIS A 639 -33.42 -21.97 -17.32
CA HIS A 639 -34.67 -21.94 -18.09
C HIS A 639 -34.67 -20.89 -19.20
N ALA A 640 -33.63 -20.05 -19.28
CA ALA A 640 -33.50 -19.02 -20.31
C ALA A 640 -33.22 -19.66 -21.67
N ARG A 641 -33.98 -19.23 -22.68
CA ARG A 641 -33.87 -19.70 -24.06
C ARG A 641 -33.12 -18.74 -24.96
N ARG A 642 -33.07 -17.46 -24.61
CA ARG A 642 -32.43 -16.38 -25.38
C ARG A 642 -31.57 -15.51 -24.46
N PRO A 643 -30.58 -16.10 -23.73
CA PRO A 643 -29.80 -15.38 -22.73
C PRO A 643 -28.70 -14.53 -23.37
N MET A 644 -28.50 -13.32 -22.84
CA MET A 644 -27.48 -12.37 -23.28
C MET A 644 -26.43 -12.09 -22.20
N LEU A 645 -25.18 -11.83 -22.60
CA LEU A 645 -24.15 -11.22 -21.77
C LEU A 645 -23.93 -9.77 -22.19
N TRP A 646 -23.91 -8.84 -21.23
CA TRP A 646 -23.39 -7.49 -21.42
C TRP A 646 -22.02 -7.37 -20.78
N LEU A 647 -20.97 -7.22 -21.60
CA LEU A 647 -19.58 -7.23 -21.14
C LEU A 647 -19.01 -5.81 -21.03
N GLY A 648 -18.53 -5.45 -19.83
CA GLY A 648 -17.86 -4.18 -19.55
C GLY A 648 -16.33 -4.28 -19.43
N GLY A 649 -15.71 -3.17 -19.02
CA GLY A 649 -14.25 -3.11 -18.83
C GLY A 649 -13.73 -4.08 -17.75
N GLY A 650 -14.55 -4.37 -16.72
CA GLY A 650 -14.22 -5.32 -15.66
C GLY A 650 -14.22 -6.79 -16.10
N ALA A 651 -14.57 -7.09 -17.35
CA ALA A 651 -14.56 -8.43 -17.93
C ALA A 651 -13.42 -8.65 -18.96
N ARG A 652 -12.51 -7.68 -19.14
CA ARG A 652 -11.44 -7.74 -20.15
C ARG A 652 -10.52 -8.96 -20.04
N HIS A 653 -10.29 -9.46 -18.82
CA HIS A 653 -9.48 -10.65 -18.55
C HIS A 653 -10.26 -11.98 -18.68
N ALA A 654 -11.58 -11.93 -18.82
CA ALA A 654 -12.46 -13.10 -18.78
C ALA A 654 -12.84 -13.67 -20.16
N SER A 655 -12.04 -13.38 -21.21
CA SER A 655 -12.38 -13.75 -22.60
C SER A 655 -12.58 -15.27 -22.79
N LYS A 656 -11.78 -16.09 -22.09
CA LYS A 656 -11.90 -17.56 -22.12
C LYS A 656 -13.22 -18.04 -21.51
N GLN A 657 -13.63 -17.45 -20.39
CA GLN A 657 -14.84 -17.81 -19.67
C GLN A 657 -16.09 -17.36 -20.42
N VAL A 658 -16.06 -16.14 -20.99
CA VAL A 658 -17.11 -15.64 -21.89
C VAL A 658 -17.34 -16.63 -23.04
N LYS A 659 -16.26 -17.13 -23.65
CA LYS A 659 -16.34 -18.13 -24.73
C LYS A 659 -17.05 -19.41 -24.28
N ARG A 660 -16.81 -19.90 -23.05
CA ARG A 660 -17.54 -21.06 -22.49
C ARG A 660 -19.05 -20.83 -22.45
N LEU A 661 -19.50 -19.65 -22.01
CA LEU A 661 -20.93 -19.31 -21.97
C LEU A 661 -21.51 -19.16 -23.39
N MET A 662 -20.76 -18.58 -24.32
CA MET A 662 -21.18 -18.50 -25.73
C MET A 662 -21.35 -19.88 -26.37
N ASP A 663 -20.55 -20.86 -25.96
CA ASP A 663 -20.66 -22.24 -26.44
C ASP A 663 -21.85 -22.99 -25.81
N LEU A 664 -22.37 -22.50 -24.67
CA LEU A 664 -23.69 -22.87 -24.13
C LEU A 664 -24.85 -22.10 -24.79
N GLY A 665 -24.55 -21.22 -25.75
CA GLY A 665 -25.49 -20.50 -26.60
C GLY A 665 -25.92 -19.12 -26.09
N PHE A 666 -25.17 -18.51 -25.17
CA PHE A 666 -25.37 -17.10 -24.82
C PHE A 666 -24.99 -16.19 -26.00
N GLY A 667 -25.84 -15.20 -26.26
CA GLY A 667 -25.50 -14.06 -27.12
C GLY A 667 -24.69 -13.02 -26.34
N VAL A 668 -23.94 -12.18 -27.04
CA VAL A 668 -23.05 -11.19 -26.42
C VAL A 668 -23.34 -9.79 -26.94
N VAL A 669 -23.22 -8.82 -26.05
CA VAL A 669 -23.05 -7.41 -26.38
C VAL A 669 -21.98 -6.80 -25.48
N THR A 670 -21.33 -5.75 -25.95
CA THR A 670 -20.25 -5.09 -25.21
C THR A 670 -20.57 -3.62 -24.97
N SER A 671 -20.08 -3.09 -23.85
CA SER A 671 -19.86 -1.65 -23.75
C SER A 671 -18.67 -1.26 -24.63
N THR A 672 -18.50 0.03 -24.88
CA THR A 672 -17.35 0.64 -25.55
C THR A 672 -16.03 0.22 -24.89
N GLN A 673 -16.02 0.01 -23.56
CA GLN A 673 -14.84 -0.51 -22.84
C GLN A 673 -14.72 -2.02 -22.89
N GLY A 674 -15.79 -2.78 -23.13
CA GLY A 674 -15.75 -4.23 -23.29
C GLY A 674 -15.39 -4.71 -24.70
N ARG A 675 -15.26 -3.80 -25.67
CA ARG A 675 -14.94 -4.14 -27.07
C ARG A 675 -13.68 -5.00 -27.17
N GLY A 676 -13.72 -6.01 -28.02
CA GLY A 676 -12.61 -6.96 -28.23
C GLY A 676 -12.55 -8.12 -27.22
N ILE A 677 -13.36 -8.14 -26.14
CA ILE A 677 -13.48 -9.34 -25.28
C ILE A 677 -13.96 -10.55 -26.08
N VAL A 678 -14.92 -10.29 -26.97
CA VAL A 678 -15.27 -11.19 -28.06
C VAL A 678 -14.80 -10.49 -29.34
N PRO A 679 -14.07 -11.18 -30.24
CA PRO A 679 -13.74 -10.63 -31.54
C PRO A 679 -14.98 -10.09 -32.24
N GLU A 680 -14.94 -8.84 -32.72
CA GLU A 680 -16.14 -8.15 -33.23
C GLU A 680 -16.65 -8.68 -34.59
N ASP A 681 -16.02 -9.72 -35.12
CA ASP A 681 -16.51 -10.51 -36.26
C ASP A 681 -17.18 -11.84 -35.85
N ASP A 682 -17.23 -12.19 -34.56
CA ASP A 682 -17.99 -13.36 -34.11
C ASP A 682 -19.50 -13.12 -34.30
N PRO A 683 -20.21 -14.00 -35.00
CA PRO A 683 -21.63 -13.83 -35.32
C PRO A 683 -22.57 -13.85 -34.10
N ARG A 684 -22.08 -14.24 -32.92
CA ARG A 684 -22.86 -14.26 -31.66
C ARG A 684 -22.73 -12.96 -30.87
N SER A 685 -22.03 -11.95 -31.42
CA SER A 685 -21.85 -10.65 -30.79
C SER A 685 -22.62 -9.55 -31.54
N LEU A 686 -23.29 -8.70 -30.78
CA LEU A 686 -23.87 -7.44 -31.26
C LEU A 686 -22.85 -6.29 -31.28
N GLY A 687 -21.60 -6.54 -30.90
CA GLY A 687 -20.57 -5.51 -30.77
C GLY A 687 -20.96 -4.41 -29.76
N ALA A 688 -20.71 -3.14 -30.11
CA ALA A 688 -21.07 -1.97 -29.31
C ALA A 688 -22.29 -1.21 -29.90
N PHE A 689 -23.23 -1.93 -30.53
CA PHE A 689 -24.38 -1.35 -31.25
C PHE A 689 -25.66 -1.17 -30.40
N ASN A 690 -25.54 -1.17 -29.07
CA ASN A 690 -26.63 -1.12 -28.06
C ASN A 690 -27.80 -0.14 -28.32
N LEU A 691 -27.52 0.96 -29.02
CA LEU A 691 -28.44 2.09 -29.21
C LEU A 691 -29.17 2.08 -30.56
N HIS A 692 -28.92 1.07 -31.39
CA HIS A 692 -29.51 1.00 -32.73
C HIS A 692 -30.87 0.31 -32.64
N LYS A 693 -31.85 0.82 -33.39
CA LYS A 693 -33.23 0.31 -33.35
C LYS A 693 -33.37 -1.20 -33.63
N PRO A 694 -32.62 -1.80 -34.57
CA PRO A 694 -32.62 -3.25 -34.73
C PRO A 694 -32.20 -4.01 -33.45
N VAL A 695 -31.18 -3.51 -32.75
CA VAL A 695 -30.68 -4.10 -31.48
C VAL A 695 -31.68 -3.87 -30.34
N GLU A 696 -32.26 -2.67 -30.23
CA GLU A 696 -33.32 -2.40 -29.24
C GLU A 696 -34.52 -3.34 -29.41
N ALA A 697 -34.94 -3.57 -30.66
CA ALA A 697 -36.03 -4.49 -30.98
C ALA A 697 -35.65 -5.94 -30.65
N PHE A 698 -34.44 -6.36 -31.00
CA PHE A 698 -33.91 -7.68 -30.67
C PHE A 698 -33.87 -7.93 -29.16
N TYR A 699 -33.51 -6.95 -28.33
CA TYR A 699 -33.56 -7.07 -26.87
C TYR A 699 -34.95 -7.41 -26.34
N GLN A 700 -36.03 -6.99 -27.02
CA GLN A 700 -37.40 -7.35 -26.60
C GLN A 700 -37.74 -8.82 -26.87
N THR A 701 -36.90 -9.53 -27.63
CA THR A 701 -37.02 -10.98 -27.86
C THR A 701 -36.21 -11.81 -26.86
N CYS A 702 -35.32 -11.19 -26.08
CA CYS A 702 -34.44 -11.88 -25.14
C CYS A 702 -35.12 -12.04 -23.78
N ASP A 703 -34.89 -13.16 -23.11
CA ASP A 703 -35.54 -13.53 -21.85
C ASP A 703 -34.61 -13.50 -20.63
N ALA A 704 -33.33 -13.17 -20.79
CA ALA A 704 -32.41 -12.89 -19.70
C ALA A 704 -31.21 -12.08 -20.17
N MET A 705 -30.64 -11.26 -19.28
CA MET A 705 -29.34 -10.61 -19.52
C MET A 705 -28.47 -10.65 -18.26
N VAL A 706 -27.19 -11.02 -18.40
CA VAL A 706 -26.19 -10.95 -17.33
C VAL A 706 -25.21 -9.83 -17.65
N VAL A 707 -25.18 -8.80 -16.80
CA VAL A 707 -24.25 -7.67 -16.91
C VAL A 707 -22.98 -7.98 -16.12
N VAL A 708 -21.83 -7.97 -16.78
CA VAL A 708 -20.55 -8.38 -16.19
C VAL A 708 -19.55 -7.24 -16.22
N GLY A 709 -19.16 -6.75 -15.04
CA GLY A 709 -18.11 -5.73 -14.88
C GLY A 709 -18.37 -4.43 -15.66
N SER A 710 -19.62 -3.97 -15.69
CA SER A 710 -20.08 -2.83 -16.50
C SER A 710 -20.88 -1.84 -15.66
N ARG A 711 -20.63 -0.54 -15.87
CA ARG A 711 -21.40 0.55 -15.25
C ARG A 711 -22.68 0.91 -16.01
N LEU A 712 -22.98 0.26 -17.15
CA LEU A 712 -24.13 0.57 -18.01
C LEU A 712 -24.29 2.08 -18.28
N ARG A 713 -23.22 2.71 -18.78
CA ARG A 713 -23.12 4.17 -18.87
C ARG A 713 -24.29 4.78 -19.64
N GLY A 714 -24.73 5.97 -19.22
CA GLY A 714 -25.87 6.66 -19.86
C GLY A 714 -25.70 6.88 -21.36
N ASN A 715 -24.47 7.15 -21.84
CA ASN A 715 -24.18 7.33 -23.27
C ASN A 715 -24.32 6.04 -24.09
N GLU A 716 -24.44 4.89 -23.44
CA GLU A 716 -24.56 3.56 -24.06
C GLU A 716 -25.94 2.93 -23.80
N THR A 717 -26.79 3.63 -23.03
CA THR A 717 -28.08 3.15 -22.53
C THR A 717 -29.19 4.20 -22.62
N LEU A 718 -29.08 5.18 -23.54
CA LEU A 718 -30.07 6.25 -23.72
C LEU A 718 -30.37 7.02 -22.42
N LYS A 719 -29.33 7.40 -21.68
CA LYS A 719 -29.44 7.98 -20.31
C LYS A 719 -30.22 7.07 -19.35
N TYR A 720 -29.89 5.78 -19.38
CA TYR A 720 -30.51 4.73 -18.56
C TYR A 720 -31.97 4.41 -18.91
N GLU A 721 -32.45 4.85 -20.09
CA GLU A 721 -33.80 4.58 -20.59
C GLU A 721 -33.85 3.40 -21.57
N LEU A 722 -32.71 2.82 -21.94
CA LEU A 722 -32.66 1.63 -22.79
C LEU A 722 -33.34 0.46 -22.09
N LYS A 723 -34.32 -0.16 -22.77
CA LYS A 723 -35.05 -1.34 -22.27
C LYS A 723 -34.20 -2.60 -22.44
N LEU A 724 -33.48 -2.95 -21.38
CA LEU A 724 -32.67 -4.18 -21.32
C LEU A 724 -33.56 -5.42 -21.09
N PRO A 725 -33.15 -6.60 -21.59
CA PRO A 725 -33.85 -7.86 -21.33
C PRO A 725 -34.04 -8.13 -19.82
N ARG A 726 -35.12 -8.83 -19.48
CA ARG A 726 -35.49 -9.17 -18.10
C ARG A 726 -35.75 -10.67 -17.97
N PRO A 727 -35.40 -11.30 -16.83
CA PRO A 727 -34.66 -10.73 -15.70
C PRO A 727 -33.21 -10.28 -16.05
N LEU A 728 -32.76 -9.24 -15.36
CA LEU A 728 -31.45 -8.61 -15.50
C LEU A 728 -30.58 -8.98 -14.30
N TYR A 729 -29.56 -9.79 -14.53
CA TYR A 729 -28.61 -10.21 -13.52
C TYR A 729 -27.31 -9.39 -13.60
N ARG A 730 -26.54 -9.37 -12.51
CA ARG A 730 -25.25 -8.66 -12.49
C ARG A 730 -24.16 -9.45 -11.77
N ILE A 731 -22.97 -9.40 -12.35
CA ILE A 731 -21.71 -9.91 -11.78
C ILE A 731 -20.73 -8.74 -11.74
N ASP A 732 -20.25 -8.39 -10.54
CA ASP A 732 -19.23 -7.36 -10.36
C ASP A 732 -18.36 -7.66 -9.14
N ALA A 733 -17.08 -7.28 -9.19
CA ALA A 733 -16.17 -7.44 -8.05
C ALA A 733 -16.41 -6.36 -6.98
N ASP A 734 -17.07 -5.25 -7.35
CA ASP A 734 -17.48 -4.17 -6.45
C ASP A 734 -18.91 -4.40 -5.95
N ALA A 735 -19.07 -4.71 -4.66
CA ALA A 735 -20.39 -4.88 -4.04
C ALA A 735 -21.28 -3.64 -4.19
N SER A 736 -20.71 -2.43 -4.27
CA SER A 736 -21.47 -1.19 -4.48
C SER A 736 -21.99 -1.02 -5.92
N ALA A 737 -21.73 -1.99 -6.81
CA ALA A 737 -22.35 -2.05 -8.12
C ALA A 737 -23.81 -2.52 -8.07
N GLU A 738 -24.25 -3.16 -6.99
CA GLU A 738 -25.65 -3.55 -6.80
C GLU A 738 -26.57 -2.31 -6.78
N GLY A 739 -27.66 -2.34 -7.55
CA GLY A 739 -28.59 -1.21 -7.65
C GLY A 739 -28.10 0.01 -8.46
N ARG A 740 -26.85 0.01 -8.95
CA ARG A 740 -26.31 1.11 -9.77
C ARG A 740 -26.99 1.18 -11.15
N CYS A 741 -27.53 2.35 -11.51
CA CYS A 741 -28.20 2.69 -12.79
C CYS A 741 -29.49 1.90 -13.10
N TYR A 742 -29.41 0.57 -13.11
CA TYR A 742 -30.52 -0.35 -13.34
C TYR A 742 -30.65 -1.31 -12.16
N ALA A 743 -31.88 -1.45 -11.63
CA ALA A 743 -32.18 -2.48 -10.63
C ALA A 743 -31.95 -3.87 -11.24
N SER A 744 -31.15 -4.69 -10.55
CA SER A 744 -30.84 -6.06 -10.94
C SER A 744 -31.77 -7.03 -10.19
N ASP A 745 -32.21 -8.08 -10.87
CA ASP A 745 -33.07 -9.13 -10.31
C ASP A 745 -32.28 -10.13 -9.46
N TYR A 746 -30.96 -10.21 -9.67
CA TYR A 746 -30.02 -10.93 -8.82
C TYR A 746 -28.58 -10.39 -9.00
N PHE A 747 -27.77 -10.41 -7.95
CA PHE A 747 -26.40 -9.91 -7.95
C PHE A 747 -25.43 -10.97 -7.40
N VAL A 748 -24.30 -11.15 -8.10
CA VAL A 748 -23.16 -11.96 -7.64
C VAL A 748 -21.95 -11.04 -7.49
N CYS A 749 -21.48 -10.91 -6.26
CA CYS A 749 -20.24 -10.21 -5.96
C CYS A 749 -19.05 -11.14 -6.20
N GLY A 750 -18.16 -10.81 -7.13
CA GLY A 750 -16.96 -11.60 -7.41
C GLY A 750 -16.23 -11.18 -8.69
N ASP A 751 -15.00 -11.67 -8.84
CA ASP A 751 -14.21 -11.53 -10.05
C ASP A 751 -14.96 -12.13 -11.26
N SER A 752 -14.93 -11.40 -12.39
CA SER A 752 -15.71 -11.75 -13.57
C SER A 752 -15.27 -13.07 -14.20
N ALA A 753 -13.97 -13.41 -14.19
CA ALA A 753 -13.50 -14.68 -14.71
C ALA A 753 -13.97 -15.82 -13.79
N LEU A 754 -13.74 -15.72 -12.48
CA LEU A 754 -14.15 -16.78 -11.54
C LEU A 754 -15.66 -17.01 -11.54
N ALA A 755 -16.46 -15.93 -11.56
CA ALA A 755 -17.91 -16.03 -11.56
C ALA A 755 -18.45 -16.61 -12.88
N LEU A 756 -17.93 -16.20 -14.04
CA LEU A 756 -18.35 -16.75 -15.32
C LEU A 756 -17.91 -18.22 -15.47
N ASP A 757 -16.71 -18.58 -15.04
CA ASP A 757 -16.23 -19.97 -15.08
C ASP A 757 -17.12 -20.89 -14.23
N GLY A 758 -17.36 -20.50 -12.98
CA GLY A 758 -18.20 -21.25 -12.06
C GLY A 758 -19.68 -21.29 -12.48
N LEU A 759 -20.17 -20.26 -13.19
CA LEU A 759 -21.50 -20.26 -13.79
C LEU A 759 -21.58 -21.21 -14.98
N ALA A 760 -20.56 -21.23 -15.85
CA ALA A 760 -20.49 -22.14 -16.99
C ALA A 760 -20.54 -23.61 -16.54
N ASP A 761 -19.76 -23.97 -15.50
CA ASP A 761 -19.76 -25.32 -14.93
C ASP A 761 -21.16 -25.77 -14.48
N ARG A 762 -21.94 -24.85 -13.89
CA ARG A 762 -23.27 -25.15 -13.36
C ARG A 762 -24.34 -25.27 -14.44
N LEU A 763 -24.18 -24.54 -15.54
CA LEU A 763 -25.11 -24.50 -16.68
C LEU A 763 -24.81 -25.56 -17.74
N GLU A 764 -23.63 -26.20 -17.69
CA GLU A 764 -23.24 -27.23 -18.65
C GLU A 764 -24.29 -28.33 -18.75
N LYS A 765 -24.72 -28.64 -19.98
CA LYS A 765 -25.78 -29.61 -20.32
C LYS A 765 -27.18 -29.32 -19.73
N LYS A 766 -27.41 -28.13 -19.17
CA LYS A 766 -28.73 -27.71 -18.64
C LYS A 766 -29.46 -26.70 -19.51
N MET A 767 -28.75 -26.02 -20.41
CA MET A 767 -29.33 -24.99 -21.28
C MET A 767 -30.08 -25.59 -22.46
N TYR A 768 -31.26 -25.02 -22.77
CA TYR A 768 -32.00 -25.27 -24.01
C TYR A 768 -32.26 -23.95 -24.72
N ILE A 769 -31.49 -23.70 -25.77
CA ILE A 769 -31.49 -22.42 -26.50
C ILE A 769 -32.48 -22.47 -27.66
N ASP A 770 -33.17 -21.36 -27.88
CA ASP A 770 -34.03 -21.18 -29.05
C ASP A 770 -33.20 -21.28 -30.34
N ALA A 771 -33.63 -22.15 -31.27
CA ALA A 771 -32.93 -22.43 -32.51
C ALA A 771 -32.82 -21.19 -33.44
N THR A 772 -33.73 -20.21 -33.34
CA THR A 772 -33.65 -18.99 -34.16
C THR A 772 -32.78 -17.89 -33.54
N PHE A 773 -32.48 -17.98 -32.24
CA PHE A 773 -31.83 -16.92 -31.48
C PHE A 773 -30.53 -16.39 -32.12
N ALA A 774 -29.65 -17.31 -32.50
CA ALA A 774 -28.38 -16.94 -33.11
C ALA A 774 -28.56 -16.28 -34.49
N ALA A 775 -29.59 -16.66 -35.25
CA ALA A 775 -29.91 -16.05 -36.54
C ALA A 775 -30.47 -14.65 -36.37
N ASP A 776 -31.43 -14.49 -35.46
CA ASP A 776 -32.04 -13.20 -35.14
C ASP A 776 -31.00 -12.19 -34.61
N LEU A 777 -30.03 -12.67 -33.81
CA LEU A 777 -28.92 -11.85 -33.30
C LEU A 777 -28.05 -11.33 -34.45
N ARG A 778 -27.65 -12.23 -35.37
CA ARG A 778 -26.86 -11.86 -36.55
C ARG A 778 -27.59 -10.82 -37.41
N GLU A 779 -28.86 -11.05 -37.69
CA GLU A 779 -29.68 -10.14 -38.48
C GLU A 779 -29.76 -8.75 -37.84
N ALA A 780 -29.99 -8.69 -36.51
CA ALA A 780 -30.02 -7.43 -35.77
C ALA A 780 -28.68 -6.69 -35.82
N HIS A 781 -27.56 -7.42 -35.71
CA HIS A 781 -26.22 -6.85 -35.83
C HIS A 781 -25.95 -6.32 -37.25
N GLU A 782 -26.20 -7.12 -38.28
CA GLU A 782 -25.99 -6.74 -39.68
C GLU A 782 -26.84 -5.54 -40.08
N ALA A 783 -28.10 -5.49 -39.65
CA ALA A 783 -28.98 -4.34 -39.87
C ALA A 783 -28.45 -3.07 -39.17
N ALA A 784 -27.93 -3.20 -37.94
CA ALA A 784 -27.33 -2.07 -37.22
C ALA A 784 -26.04 -1.56 -37.89
N VAL A 785 -25.17 -2.47 -38.33
CA VAL A 785 -23.95 -2.15 -39.08
C VAL A 785 -24.29 -1.47 -40.40
N SER A 786 -25.23 -2.03 -41.18
CA SER A 786 -25.66 -1.46 -42.45
C SER A 786 -26.24 -0.05 -42.27
N GLY A 787 -27.06 0.17 -41.25
CA GLY A 787 -27.61 1.49 -40.93
C GLY A 787 -26.53 2.49 -40.55
N LEU A 788 -25.51 2.08 -39.79
CA LEU A 788 -24.37 2.93 -39.46
C LEU A 788 -23.57 3.30 -40.70
N ILE A 789 -23.22 2.32 -41.56
CA ILE A 789 -22.44 2.54 -42.78
C ILE A 789 -23.15 3.53 -43.72
N ASP A 790 -24.46 3.35 -43.94
CA ASP A 790 -25.25 4.29 -44.75
C ASP A 790 -25.17 5.73 -44.18
N GLY A 791 -25.24 5.86 -42.85
CA GLY A 791 -25.12 7.15 -42.15
C GLY A 791 -23.75 7.83 -42.28
N LEU A 792 -22.67 7.10 -42.63
CA LEU A 792 -21.35 7.70 -42.82
C LEU A 792 -21.25 8.52 -44.11
N GLY A 793 -22.08 8.23 -45.11
CA GLY A 793 -21.96 8.84 -46.44
C GLY A 793 -20.56 8.63 -47.03
N PRO A 794 -19.84 9.69 -47.45
CA PRO A 794 -18.55 9.53 -48.11
C PRO A 794 -17.51 8.83 -47.23
N TYR A 795 -17.55 9.02 -45.91
CA TYR A 795 -16.58 8.48 -44.96
C TYR A 795 -16.64 6.96 -44.78
N ALA A 796 -17.62 6.25 -45.35
CA ALA A 796 -17.60 4.78 -45.39
C ALA A 796 -16.30 4.26 -46.02
N LYS A 797 -15.83 4.91 -47.09
CA LYS A 797 -14.56 4.59 -47.78
C LYS A 797 -13.34 4.73 -46.86
N LEU A 798 -13.32 5.74 -45.98
CA LEU A 798 -12.24 5.94 -45.02
C LEU A 798 -12.19 4.79 -44.02
N VAL A 799 -13.33 4.42 -43.45
CA VAL A 799 -13.41 3.35 -42.44
C VAL A 799 -13.05 1.99 -43.04
N GLU A 800 -13.50 1.70 -44.27
CA GLU A 800 -13.13 0.49 -45.01
C GLU A 800 -11.63 0.42 -45.28
N ALA A 801 -11.03 1.51 -45.80
CA ALA A 801 -9.60 1.57 -46.07
C ALA A 801 -8.76 1.45 -44.79
N LEU A 802 -9.20 2.09 -43.69
CA LEU A 802 -8.57 1.93 -42.38
C LEU A 802 -8.63 0.47 -41.92
N GLN A 803 -9.79 -0.18 -41.94
CA GLN A 803 -9.91 -1.58 -41.51
C GLN A 803 -9.00 -2.51 -42.33
N ALA A 804 -8.93 -2.30 -43.64
CA ALA A 804 -8.07 -3.06 -44.53
C ALA A 804 -6.58 -2.86 -44.22
N ALA A 805 -6.17 -1.64 -43.88
CA ALA A 805 -4.77 -1.31 -43.57
C ALA A 805 -4.32 -1.79 -42.19
N VAL A 806 -5.18 -1.69 -41.16
CA VAL A 806 -4.82 -2.09 -39.78
C VAL A 806 -4.87 -3.60 -39.55
N GLY A 807 -5.64 -4.33 -40.37
CA GLY A 807 -5.83 -5.77 -40.19
C GLY A 807 -6.49 -6.11 -38.86
N ARG A 808 -5.94 -7.09 -38.14
CA ARG A 808 -6.46 -7.55 -36.84
C ARG A 808 -5.60 -7.14 -35.65
N GLU A 809 -4.30 -6.94 -35.86
CA GLU A 809 -3.30 -6.73 -34.82
C GLU A 809 -2.90 -5.26 -34.73
N PHE A 810 -3.71 -4.47 -34.03
CA PHE A 810 -3.48 -3.03 -33.87
C PHE A 810 -4.06 -2.53 -32.56
N ASN A 811 -3.59 -1.37 -32.10
CA ASN A 811 -4.25 -0.63 -31.02
C ASN A 811 -5.15 0.45 -31.64
N TRP A 812 -6.37 0.59 -31.11
CA TRP A 812 -7.32 1.62 -31.49
C TRP A 812 -7.56 2.59 -30.35
N VAL A 813 -6.95 3.77 -30.47
CA VAL A 813 -7.05 4.88 -29.53
C VAL A 813 -8.02 5.90 -30.08
N ARG A 814 -8.95 6.39 -29.26
CA ARG A 814 -9.96 7.36 -29.72
C ARG A 814 -10.14 8.49 -28.73
N ASP A 815 -10.12 9.71 -29.26
CA ASP A 815 -10.53 10.92 -28.54
C ASP A 815 -12.05 11.17 -28.65
N VAL A 816 -12.56 12.18 -27.95
CA VAL A 816 -13.96 12.62 -28.05
C VAL A 816 -14.13 13.52 -29.27
N THR A 817 -14.70 12.96 -30.33
CA THR A 817 -14.90 13.65 -31.63
C THR A 817 -16.23 13.28 -32.26
N VAL A 818 -16.63 14.01 -33.32
CA VAL A 818 -17.80 13.63 -34.15
C VAL A 818 -17.57 12.24 -34.76
N SER A 819 -16.39 12.01 -35.33
CA SER A 819 -16.01 10.72 -35.94
C SER A 819 -16.02 9.57 -34.95
N ASN A 820 -15.52 9.78 -33.71
CA ASN A 820 -15.56 8.76 -32.68
C ASN A 820 -17.00 8.43 -32.25
N SER A 821 -17.81 9.48 -32.06
CA SER A 821 -19.23 9.35 -31.67
C SER A 821 -20.07 8.67 -32.74
N THR A 822 -19.74 8.89 -34.02
CA THR A 822 -20.44 8.33 -35.17
C THR A 822 -20.01 6.89 -35.44
N TRP A 823 -18.71 6.63 -35.59
CA TRP A 823 -18.21 5.30 -36.01
C TRP A 823 -17.03 4.76 -35.19
N GLY A 824 -16.14 5.60 -34.66
CA GLY A 824 -14.92 5.14 -33.99
C GLY A 824 -15.16 4.22 -32.79
N ASN A 825 -16.27 4.43 -32.07
CA ASN A 825 -16.69 3.58 -30.95
C ASN A 825 -17.36 2.26 -31.36
N ARG A 826 -17.61 2.00 -32.66
CA ARG A 826 -18.43 0.85 -33.10
C ARG A 826 -17.91 0.12 -34.34
N GLN A 827 -17.63 0.85 -35.43
CA GLN A 827 -17.50 0.27 -36.76
C GLN A 827 -16.10 -0.30 -37.07
N LEU A 828 -15.03 0.40 -36.65
CA LEU A 828 -13.67 -0.14 -36.84
C LEU A 828 -13.45 -1.26 -35.84
N ARG A 829 -13.42 -2.50 -36.32
CA ARG A 829 -13.51 -3.73 -35.54
C ARG A 829 -12.23 -4.03 -34.78
N ILE A 830 -12.38 -4.42 -33.52
CA ILE A 830 -11.29 -4.80 -32.61
C ILE A 830 -11.43 -6.28 -32.23
N PHE A 831 -10.30 -6.98 -32.13
CA PHE A 831 -10.27 -8.44 -31.95
C PHE A 831 -9.57 -8.90 -30.66
N ASP A 832 -9.05 -7.96 -29.88
CA ASP A 832 -8.31 -8.19 -28.65
C ASP A 832 -8.86 -7.26 -27.55
N SER A 833 -9.10 -7.79 -26.35
CA SER A 833 -9.72 -7.07 -25.23
C SER A 833 -8.89 -5.91 -24.67
N ARG A 834 -7.60 -5.83 -25.04
CA ARG A 834 -6.65 -4.78 -24.67
C ARG A 834 -6.26 -3.87 -25.83
N ALA A 835 -6.72 -4.14 -27.04
CA ALA A 835 -6.43 -3.29 -28.21
C ALA A 835 -7.19 -1.95 -28.20
N GLY A 836 -8.28 -1.81 -27.42
CA GLY A 836 -9.09 -0.59 -27.41
C GLY A 836 -8.81 0.36 -26.23
N VAL A 837 -8.40 1.61 -26.53
CA VAL A 837 -8.33 2.74 -25.58
C VAL A 837 -9.22 3.92 -26.02
N HIS A 838 -10.01 4.49 -25.12
CA HIS A 838 -10.74 5.73 -25.40
C HIS A 838 -10.89 6.56 -24.15
N ALA A 839 -11.03 7.88 -24.34
CA ALA A 839 -11.37 8.86 -23.32
C ALA A 839 -12.76 8.56 -22.74
N LEU A 840 -12.80 7.73 -21.70
CA LEU A 840 -14.02 7.21 -21.10
C LEU A 840 -14.77 8.28 -20.32
N GLY A 841 -14.05 9.09 -19.55
CA GLY A 841 -14.59 10.23 -18.79
C GLY A 841 -15.19 11.31 -19.68
N GLY A 842 -14.94 11.26 -20.99
CA GLY A 842 -15.44 12.23 -21.95
C GLY A 842 -14.60 13.51 -22.00
N GLY A 843 -13.38 13.48 -21.43
CA GLY A 843 -12.42 14.57 -21.55
C GLY A 843 -11.95 14.73 -23.00
N ILE A 844 -11.87 15.98 -23.46
CA ILE A 844 -11.36 16.31 -24.80
C ILE A 844 -9.83 16.37 -24.80
N GLY A 845 -9.21 15.93 -25.89
CA GLY A 845 -7.78 16.16 -26.17
C GLY A 845 -6.82 15.14 -25.59
N GLN A 846 -7.33 14.03 -25.06
CA GLN A 846 -6.50 12.98 -24.45
C GLN A 846 -5.91 12.02 -25.49
N GLY A 847 -6.46 11.99 -26.71
CA GLY A 847 -6.20 10.96 -27.71
C GLY A 847 -4.73 10.85 -28.11
N LEU A 848 -4.05 11.97 -28.36
CA LEU A 848 -2.64 11.97 -28.77
C LEU A 848 -1.74 11.33 -27.72
N ALA A 849 -1.84 11.79 -26.47
CA ALA A 849 -1.04 11.25 -25.36
C ALA A 849 -1.36 9.78 -25.10
N MET A 850 -2.64 9.38 -25.13
CA MET A 850 -3.03 7.98 -25.05
C MET A 850 -2.48 7.15 -26.22
N GLY A 851 -2.40 7.72 -27.42
CA GLY A 851 -1.82 7.11 -28.61
C GLY A 851 -0.35 6.77 -28.42
N ILE A 852 0.40 7.70 -27.84
CA ILE A 852 1.81 7.50 -27.48
C ILE A 852 1.93 6.39 -26.43
N GLY A 853 1.15 6.45 -25.35
CA GLY A 853 1.16 5.44 -24.28
C GLY A 853 0.87 4.02 -24.79
N ALA A 854 -0.12 3.87 -25.68
CA ALA A 854 -0.44 2.60 -26.32
C ALA A 854 0.67 2.09 -27.25
N ALA A 855 1.33 2.97 -28.01
CA ALA A 855 2.47 2.60 -28.85
C ALA A 855 3.69 2.14 -28.02
N ILE A 856 3.97 2.83 -26.90
CA ILE A 856 5.00 2.39 -25.95
C ILE A 856 4.61 1.07 -25.29
N GLY A 857 3.34 0.87 -24.95
CA GLY A 857 2.83 -0.41 -24.44
C GLY A 857 3.00 -1.56 -25.41
N ALA A 858 2.77 -1.33 -26.71
CA ALA A 858 2.99 -2.32 -27.76
C ALA A 858 4.47 -2.72 -27.88
N ALA A 859 5.39 -1.76 -27.74
CA ALA A 859 6.82 -2.02 -27.72
C ALA A 859 7.27 -2.76 -26.44
N ALA A 860 6.77 -2.36 -25.28
CA ALA A 860 7.12 -2.98 -23.99
C ALA A 860 6.63 -4.43 -23.86
N THR A 861 5.58 -4.80 -24.59
CA THR A 861 5.03 -6.17 -24.64
C THR A 861 5.49 -6.95 -25.87
N GLU A 862 6.32 -6.35 -26.73
CA GLU A 862 6.78 -6.92 -28.00
C GLU A 862 5.62 -7.43 -28.89
N SER A 863 4.44 -6.82 -28.75
CA SER A 863 3.23 -7.27 -29.44
C SER A 863 3.24 -7.02 -30.95
N GLY A 864 4.13 -6.16 -31.44
CA GLY A 864 4.20 -5.75 -32.85
C GLY A 864 3.02 -4.90 -33.34
N LYS A 865 2.05 -4.57 -32.47
CA LYS A 865 0.86 -3.80 -32.84
C LYS A 865 1.23 -2.36 -33.22
N THR A 866 0.74 -1.91 -34.37
CA THR A 866 0.74 -0.48 -34.73
C THR A 866 -0.43 0.21 -34.02
N THR A 867 -0.17 1.38 -33.43
CA THR A 867 -1.23 2.16 -32.80
C THR A 867 -1.83 3.13 -33.79
N PHE A 868 -3.16 3.11 -33.91
CA PHE A 868 -3.93 4.10 -34.64
C PHE A 868 -4.72 4.96 -33.66
N CYS A 869 -4.61 6.29 -33.80
CA CYS A 869 -5.27 7.27 -32.94
C CYS A 869 -6.24 8.12 -33.75
N LEU A 870 -7.54 8.02 -33.47
CA LEU A 870 -8.57 8.91 -34.00
C LEU A 870 -8.67 10.17 -33.14
N ALA A 871 -8.35 11.32 -33.72
CA ALA A 871 -8.41 12.62 -33.06
C ALA A 871 -9.22 13.62 -33.91
N GLY A 872 -9.67 14.70 -33.28
CA GLY A 872 -10.30 15.84 -33.93
C GLY A 872 -9.51 17.09 -33.57
N ASP A 873 -9.44 18.06 -34.47
CA ASP A 873 -8.56 19.24 -34.36
C ASP A 873 -8.76 20.03 -33.06
N GLY A 874 -10.01 20.24 -32.62
CA GLY A 874 -10.29 20.98 -31.39
C GLY A 874 -9.83 20.29 -30.10
N GLY A 875 -9.84 18.96 -30.04
CA GLY A 875 -9.24 18.23 -28.91
C GLY A 875 -7.73 18.13 -29.06
N PHE A 876 -7.26 17.85 -30.27
CA PHE A 876 -5.86 17.65 -30.58
C PHE A 876 -4.98 18.85 -30.23
N ILE A 877 -5.51 20.08 -30.41
CA ILE A 877 -4.76 21.31 -30.12
C ILE A 877 -4.37 21.48 -28.64
N LEU A 878 -5.08 20.84 -27.71
CA LEU A 878 -4.83 20.96 -26.26
C LEU A 878 -3.49 20.35 -25.84
N ASN A 879 -2.99 19.36 -26.58
CA ASN A 879 -1.78 18.61 -26.24
C ASN A 879 -0.78 18.55 -27.40
N LEU A 880 -0.75 19.56 -28.29
CA LEU A 880 0.17 19.58 -29.45
C LEU A 880 1.64 19.35 -29.10
N GLY A 881 2.07 19.80 -27.91
CA GLY A 881 3.43 19.59 -27.44
C GLY A 881 3.84 18.11 -27.46
N GLU A 882 2.90 17.19 -27.23
CA GLU A 882 3.19 15.75 -27.23
C GLU A 882 3.52 15.17 -28.61
N LEU A 883 3.32 15.92 -29.71
CA LEU A 883 3.89 15.56 -31.01
C LEU A 883 5.41 15.45 -30.94
N ALA A 884 6.06 16.34 -30.19
CA ALA A 884 7.50 16.28 -29.96
C ALA A 884 7.88 15.00 -29.19
N THR A 885 7.08 14.59 -28.21
CA THR A 885 7.26 13.32 -27.49
C THR A 885 7.11 12.14 -28.43
N ALA A 886 6.06 12.11 -29.26
CA ALA A 886 5.85 11.03 -30.23
C ALA A 886 7.04 10.85 -31.18
N VAL A 887 7.60 11.96 -31.69
CA VAL A 887 8.77 11.95 -32.58
C VAL A 887 10.02 11.50 -31.84
N GLN A 888 10.30 12.09 -30.67
CA GLN A 888 11.47 11.77 -29.85
C GLN A 888 11.51 10.28 -29.48
N GLU A 889 10.36 9.73 -29.09
CA GLU A 889 10.26 8.32 -28.72
C GLU A 889 10.12 7.37 -29.91
N ARG A 890 10.02 7.92 -31.14
CA ARG A 890 9.78 7.18 -32.38
C ARG A 890 8.56 6.26 -32.26
N ALA A 891 7.49 6.76 -31.63
CA ALA A 891 6.29 5.98 -31.35
C ALA A 891 5.67 5.42 -32.64
N ASN A 892 5.38 4.11 -32.68
CA ASN A 892 4.69 3.47 -33.81
C ASN A 892 3.19 3.84 -33.82
N LEU A 893 2.92 5.07 -34.26
CA LEU A 893 1.65 5.75 -34.09
C LEU A 893 1.19 6.43 -35.39
N VAL A 894 0.02 6.04 -35.88
CA VAL A 894 -0.67 6.73 -36.97
C VAL A 894 -1.82 7.56 -36.40
N ILE A 895 -1.72 8.88 -36.50
CA ILE A 895 -2.73 9.83 -36.05
C ILE A 895 -3.66 10.10 -37.23
N VAL A 896 -4.93 9.72 -37.10
CA VAL A 896 -6.01 10.08 -38.02
C VAL A 896 -6.69 11.32 -37.46
N LEU A 897 -6.25 12.49 -37.93
CA LEU A 897 -6.76 13.78 -37.48
C LEU A 897 -7.92 14.23 -38.37
N MET A 898 -9.13 14.20 -37.82
CA MET A 898 -10.34 14.65 -38.48
C MET A 898 -10.46 16.17 -38.30
N ASN A 899 -10.10 16.95 -39.32
CA ASN A 899 -9.98 18.41 -39.23
C ASN A 899 -11.23 19.10 -39.79
N ASP A 900 -12.12 19.57 -38.91
CA ASP A 900 -13.31 20.37 -39.26
C ASP A 900 -13.21 21.84 -38.81
N LYS A 901 -12.07 22.23 -38.23
CA LYS A 901 -11.75 23.56 -37.72
C LYS A 901 -12.69 24.03 -36.60
N GLY A 902 -13.15 23.12 -35.73
CA GLY A 902 -14.02 23.49 -34.63
C GLY A 902 -14.34 22.41 -33.61
N TYR A 903 -15.25 22.77 -32.70
CA TYR A 903 -15.88 21.84 -31.78
C TYR A 903 -17.13 21.23 -32.43
N GLY A 904 -16.94 20.36 -33.43
CA GLY A 904 -18.03 19.83 -34.27
C GLY A 904 -19.20 19.19 -33.52
N VAL A 905 -18.95 18.47 -32.41
CA VAL A 905 -20.02 17.90 -31.58
C VAL A 905 -20.91 19.00 -30.98
N ILE A 906 -20.30 20.06 -30.44
CA ILE A 906 -21.01 21.18 -29.82
C ILE A 906 -21.74 22.00 -30.89
N LYS A 907 -21.12 22.19 -32.06
CA LYS A 907 -21.73 22.84 -33.21
C LYS A 907 -23.02 22.13 -33.64
N ASN A 908 -22.98 20.81 -33.76
CA ASN A 908 -24.17 20.01 -34.09
C ASN A 908 -25.26 20.07 -33.00
N ILE A 909 -24.87 20.13 -31.72
CA ILE A 909 -25.81 20.33 -30.60
C ILE A 909 -26.47 21.71 -30.68
N GLN A 910 -25.68 22.76 -30.94
CA GLN A 910 -26.17 24.13 -31.12
C GLN A 910 -27.16 24.22 -32.29
N ASP A 911 -26.85 23.56 -33.41
CA ASP A 911 -27.75 23.50 -34.56
C ASP A 911 -29.08 22.82 -34.20
N ALA A 912 -29.03 21.69 -33.49
CA ALA A 912 -30.22 20.90 -33.18
C ALA A 912 -31.07 21.41 -32.00
N GLN A 913 -30.46 22.09 -31.01
CA GLN A 913 -31.10 22.41 -29.74
C GLN A 913 -31.17 23.92 -29.45
N TYR A 914 -30.36 24.73 -30.13
CA TYR A 914 -30.24 26.17 -29.87
C TYR A 914 -30.56 27.01 -31.12
N GLY A 915 -31.39 26.47 -32.02
CA GLY A 915 -31.93 27.19 -33.18
C GLY A 915 -30.87 27.62 -34.20
N GLY A 916 -29.82 26.81 -34.41
CA GLY A 916 -28.77 27.14 -35.38
C GLY A 916 -27.75 28.17 -34.92
N ARG A 917 -27.84 28.68 -33.69
CA ARG A 917 -26.95 29.73 -33.17
C ARG A 917 -25.62 29.13 -32.74
N ARG A 918 -24.60 29.36 -33.57
CA ARG A 918 -23.23 28.85 -33.37
C ARG A 918 -22.39 29.86 -32.59
N HIS A 919 -22.13 29.58 -31.31
CA HIS A 919 -21.33 30.45 -30.44
C HIS A 919 -20.14 29.68 -29.86
N TYR A 920 -18.93 30.25 -29.99
CA TYR A 920 -17.69 29.73 -29.40
C TYR A 920 -17.26 28.32 -29.87
N VAL A 921 -17.67 27.92 -31.08
CA VAL A 921 -17.43 26.56 -31.62
C VAL A 921 -16.48 26.51 -32.80
N ASP A 922 -16.18 27.62 -33.45
CA ASP A 922 -15.21 27.67 -34.54
C ASP A 922 -13.83 28.00 -33.97
N LEU A 923 -12.80 27.26 -34.40
CA LEU A 923 -11.46 27.32 -33.82
C LEU A 923 -10.42 27.79 -34.84
N HIS A 924 -9.41 28.48 -34.33
CA HIS A 924 -8.19 28.71 -35.07
C HIS A 924 -7.24 27.52 -34.88
N THR A 925 -6.99 26.78 -35.95
CA THR A 925 -6.05 25.65 -35.98
C THR A 925 -4.72 26.06 -36.62
N PRO A 926 -3.57 25.48 -36.24
CA PRO A 926 -2.32 25.71 -36.94
C PRO A 926 -2.36 25.15 -38.37
N ASP A 927 -1.39 25.55 -39.19
CA ASP A 927 -1.03 24.79 -40.39
C ASP A 927 -0.31 23.50 -39.96
N TYR A 928 -0.99 22.36 -40.08
CA TYR A 928 -0.46 21.08 -39.62
C TYR A 928 0.73 20.58 -40.45
N ALA A 929 0.85 20.98 -41.73
CA ALA A 929 2.01 20.63 -42.55
C ALA A 929 3.26 21.37 -42.04
N ALA A 930 3.14 22.68 -41.82
CA ALA A 930 4.23 23.50 -41.27
C ALA A 930 4.60 23.07 -39.83
N LEU A 931 3.61 22.74 -39.00
CA LEU A 931 3.84 22.22 -37.65
C LEU A 931 4.54 20.86 -37.68
N ALA A 932 4.09 19.94 -38.54
CA ALA A 932 4.73 18.64 -38.67
C ALA A 932 6.17 18.77 -39.18
N GLN A 933 6.40 19.66 -40.16
CA GLN A 933 7.73 19.95 -40.68
C GLN A 933 8.68 20.48 -39.58
N SER A 934 8.22 21.37 -38.71
CA SER A 934 9.06 21.92 -37.63
C SER A 934 9.48 20.87 -36.59
N LEU A 935 8.68 19.81 -36.44
CA LEU A 935 8.94 18.69 -35.55
C LEU A 935 9.58 17.47 -36.23
N GLN A 936 9.85 17.53 -37.54
CA GLN A 936 10.29 16.37 -38.34
C GLN A 936 9.30 15.20 -38.29
N LEU A 937 8.01 15.50 -38.13
CA LEU A 937 6.92 14.53 -38.16
C LEU A 937 6.47 14.30 -39.60
N ARG A 938 6.31 13.03 -39.99
CA ARG A 938 5.72 12.68 -41.29
C ARG A 938 4.25 13.09 -41.31
N HIS A 939 3.83 13.81 -42.34
CA HIS A 939 2.47 14.33 -42.47
C HIS A 939 1.96 14.18 -43.89
N ARG A 940 0.66 13.88 -44.00
CA ARG A 940 -0.07 13.97 -45.25
C ARG A 940 -1.49 14.47 -45.02
N ARG A 941 -1.87 15.50 -45.76
CA ARG A 941 -3.26 15.96 -45.86
C ARG A 941 -4.00 15.19 -46.94
N VAL A 942 -5.21 14.74 -46.62
CA VAL A 942 -6.13 14.02 -47.49
C VAL A 942 -7.39 14.86 -47.66
N SER A 943 -7.56 15.46 -48.83
CA SER A 943 -8.74 16.23 -49.22
C SER A 943 -9.69 15.47 -50.14
N ASP A 944 -9.27 14.32 -50.68
CA ASP A 944 -10.08 13.37 -51.44
C ASP A 944 -9.92 11.97 -50.82
N LEU A 945 -11.05 11.31 -50.56
CA LEU A 945 -11.07 9.97 -49.98
C LEU A 945 -10.45 8.89 -50.90
N ALA A 946 -10.27 9.15 -52.19
CA ALA A 946 -9.53 8.27 -53.10
C ALA A 946 -8.05 8.12 -52.69
N ASP A 947 -7.48 9.12 -52.03
CA ASP A 947 -6.06 9.14 -51.66
C ASP A 947 -5.75 8.36 -50.36
N VAL A 948 -6.77 8.01 -49.58
CA VAL A 948 -6.64 7.37 -48.25
C VAL A 948 -5.77 6.11 -48.31
N GLY A 949 -5.99 5.24 -49.29
CA GLY A 949 -5.21 4.00 -49.42
C GLY A 949 -3.72 4.26 -49.61
N SER A 950 -3.36 5.27 -50.39
CA SER A 950 -1.96 5.66 -50.60
C SER A 950 -1.35 6.30 -49.35
N ALA A 951 -2.12 7.13 -48.64
CA ALA A 951 -1.70 7.76 -47.38
C ALA A 951 -1.47 6.72 -46.26
N LEU A 952 -2.32 5.69 -46.17
CA LEU A 952 -2.16 4.60 -45.21
C LEU A 952 -0.94 3.73 -45.52
N LYS A 953 -0.68 3.45 -46.79
CA LYS A 953 0.54 2.74 -47.21
C LYS A 953 1.79 3.54 -46.84
N GLU A 954 1.79 4.84 -47.07
CA GLU A 954 2.88 5.73 -46.66
C GLU A 954 3.07 5.72 -45.14
N ALA A 955 1.98 5.86 -44.37
CA ALA A 955 1.99 5.86 -42.91
C ALA A 955 2.62 4.58 -42.34
N THR A 956 2.20 3.42 -42.84
CA THR A 956 2.61 2.09 -42.34
C THR A 956 3.98 1.63 -42.85
N SER A 957 4.51 2.22 -43.92
CA SER A 957 5.79 1.81 -44.51
C SER A 957 7.05 2.39 -43.84
N GLY A 958 6.91 3.47 -43.07
CA GLY A 958 8.05 4.14 -42.43
C GLY A 958 8.03 4.01 -40.92
N GLU A 959 9.19 4.24 -40.29
CA GLU A 959 9.34 4.21 -38.83
C GLU A 959 8.85 5.51 -38.18
N GLY A 960 8.44 5.41 -36.90
CA GLY A 960 8.00 6.54 -36.10
C GLY A 960 6.62 7.07 -36.46
N PRO A 961 6.18 8.17 -35.81
CA PRO A 961 4.81 8.63 -35.91
C PRO A 961 4.47 9.22 -37.29
N PHE A 962 3.19 9.16 -37.65
CA PHE A 962 2.65 9.73 -38.88
C PHE A 962 1.34 10.49 -38.58
N LEU A 963 1.21 11.71 -39.10
CA LEU A 963 -0.01 12.52 -39.02
C LEU A 963 -0.76 12.50 -40.36
N MET A 964 -1.85 11.75 -40.43
CA MET A 964 -2.79 11.78 -41.54
C MET A 964 -3.91 12.77 -41.22
N GLU A 965 -3.87 13.94 -41.84
CA GLU A 965 -4.87 14.98 -41.68
C GLU A 965 -5.99 14.79 -42.72
N ILE A 966 -7.21 14.53 -42.25
CA ILE A 966 -8.41 14.42 -43.08
C ILE A 966 -9.08 15.79 -43.13
N ASP A 967 -9.08 16.43 -44.30
CA ASP A 967 -9.72 17.71 -44.51
C ASP A 967 -11.23 17.56 -44.72
N MET A 968 -11.96 17.64 -43.61
CA MET A 968 -13.41 17.43 -43.61
C MET A 968 -14.17 18.54 -44.34
N LEU A 969 -13.57 19.74 -44.47
CA LEU A 969 -14.19 20.86 -45.17
C LEU A 969 -14.23 20.63 -46.68
N SER A 970 -13.19 20.00 -47.24
CA SER A 970 -13.15 19.61 -48.66
C SER A 970 -13.98 18.37 -48.96
N ILE A 971 -13.96 17.38 -48.07
CA ILE A 971 -14.66 16.08 -48.26
C ILE A 971 -16.17 16.21 -48.03
N GLY A 972 -16.59 17.05 -47.08
CA GLY A 972 -17.99 17.23 -46.68
C GLY A 972 -18.35 16.55 -45.36
N SER A 973 -19.63 16.57 -45.02
CA SER A 973 -20.17 16.04 -43.76
C SER A 973 -20.55 14.56 -43.85
N PHE A 974 -20.73 13.92 -42.69
CA PHE A 974 -21.49 12.67 -42.61
C PHE A 974 -22.92 12.84 -43.13
N LYS A 975 -23.55 11.75 -43.60
CA LYS A 975 -24.96 11.75 -44.03
C LYS A 975 -25.89 11.92 -42.81
N THR A 976 -25.58 11.24 -41.71
CA THR A 976 -26.29 11.36 -40.44
C THR A 976 -25.54 12.30 -39.50
N ILE A 977 -26.23 13.31 -38.98
CA ILE A 977 -25.66 14.29 -38.07
C ILE A 977 -25.74 13.77 -36.63
N PHE A 978 -24.58 13.69 -35.96
CA PHE A 978 -24.53 13.42 -34.53
C PHE A 978 -24.75 14.72 -33.73
N ALA A 979 -25.92 14.87 -33.10
CA ALA A 979 -26.32 16.07 -32.37
C ALA A 979 -26.36 15.89 -30.84
N GLY A 980 -25.34 15.22 -30.30
CA GLY A 980 -25.14 15.00 -28.86
C GLY A 980 -25.59 13.61 -28.37
N PRO A 981 -25.48 13.34 -27.05
CA PRO A 981 -25.78 12.05 -26.48
C PRO A 981 -27.23 11.63 -26.81
N PRO A 982 -27.43 10.40 -27.29
CA PRO A 982 -28.75 9.93 -27.69
C PRO A 982 -29.68 9.85 -26.48
N VAL A 983 -30.92 10.28 -26.68
CA VAL A 983 -32.01 10.29 -25.69
C VAL A 983 -33.27 9.73 -26.34
N ASN A 984 -34.19 9.19 -25.55
CA ASN A 984 -35.47 8.76 -26.08
C ASN A 984 -36.30 9.99 -26.50
N GLN A 985 -36.86 9.98 -27.72
CA GLN A 985 -37.53 11.15 -28.30
C GLN A 985 -38.80 11.57 -27.54
N GLN A 986 -39.47 10.63 -26.86
CA GLN A 986 -40.64 10.92 -26.01
C GLN A 986 -40.33 11.88 -24.84
N ALA A 987 -39.08 11.99 -24.40
CA ALA A 987 -38.67 12.89 -23.32
C ALA A 987 -38.50 14.36 -23.76
N LYS A 988 -38.56 14.66 -25.07
CA LYS A 988 -38.53 16.03 -25.61
C LYS A 988 -39.90 16.71 -25.51
N ASP A 989 -40.98 15.98 -25.74
CA ASP A 989 -42.33 16.57 -25.79
C ASP A 989 -42.83 16.97 -24.39
N GLY A 990 -42.54 16.17 -23.35
CA GLY A 990 -42.95 16.48 -21.97
C GLY A 990 -42.18 17.62 -21.28
N ARG A 991 -41.04 18.05 -21.83
CA ARG A 991 -40.28 19.23 -21.31
C ARG A 991 -40.67 20.52 -22.01
N GLY A 992 -41.13 20.46 -23.27
CA GLY A 992 -41.69 21.61 -23.98
C GLY A 992 -42.97 22.12 -23.30
N GLU A 993 -43.83 21.22 -22.82
CA GLU A 993 -45.07 21.59 -22.14
C GLU A 993 -44.85 22.20 -20.75
N ARG A 994 -43.86 21.71 -19.98
CA ARG A 994 -43.52 22.32 -18.67
C ARG A 994 -42.83 23.68 -18.80
N ALA A 995 -42.03 23.89 -19.84
CA ALA A 995 -41.41 25.19 -20.09
C ALA A 995 -42.43 26.23 -20.59
N ALA A 996 -43.43 25.81 -21.37
CA ALA A 996 -44.54 26.67 -21.78
C ALA A 996 -45.46 27.04 -20.60
N ALA A 997 -45.68 26.12 -19.65
CA ALA A 997 -46.46 26.39 -18.44
C ALA A 997 -45.77 27.38 -17.48
N CYS A 998 -44.43 27.31 -17.34
CA CYS A 998 -43.69 28.25 -16.48
C CYS A 998 -43.53 29.65 -17.08
N ALA A 999 -43.62 29.82 -18.41
CA ALA A 999 -43.55 31.13 -19.06
C ALA A 999 -44.85 31.94 -18.95
N ALA A 1000 -45.97 31.31 -18.55
CA ALA A 1000 -47.26 31.96 -18.39
C ALA A 1000 -47.44 32.64 -17.02
N ASP A 1001 -46.72 32.19 -15.98
CA ASP A 1001 -46.76 32.79 -14.64
C ASP A 1001 -45.60 33.80 -14.48
N GLY A 1002 -45.86 35.01 -14.95
CA GLY A 1002 -44.94 36.14 -14.82
C GLY A 1002 -44.80 36.63 -13.38
N THR A 1003 -43.79 36.12 -12.68
CA THR A 1003 -43.27 36.75 -11.46
C THR A 1003 -41.77 36.99 -11.58
N THR A 1004 -41.46 38.21 -11.99
CA THR A 1004 -40.13 38.82 -11.97
C THR A 1004 -39.63 38.91 -10.53
N VAL A 1005 -38.50 38.28 -10.22
CA VAL A 1005 -37.62 38.74 -9.14
C VAL A 1005 -36.21 38.88 -9.71
N VAL A 1006 -35.76 40.12 -9.64
CA VAL A 1006 -34.54 40.72 -10.16
C VAL A 1006 -33.31 40.20 -9.40
N ALA A 1007 -32.22 39.97 -10.13
CA ALA A 1007 -30.85 39.94 -9.62
C ALA A 1007 -30.10 41.17 -10.15
#